data_AF-A0A1J9R9U3-F1
#
_entry.id   AF-A0A1J9R9U3-F1
#
_cell.length_a   1.000
_cell.length_b   1.000
_cell.length_c   1.000
_cell.angle_alpha   90.00
_cell.angle_beta   90.00
_cell.angle_gamma   90.00
#
_symmetry.space_group_name_H-M   'P 1'
#
loop_
_entity.id
_entity.type
_entity.pdbx_description
1 polymer ?
#
loop_
_entity_poly.entity_id
_entity_poly.type
_entity_poly.pdbx_seq_one_letter_code
_entity_poly.pdbx_strand_id
1 'polypeptide(L)'
;MLPGAVSLVELSFTCLGALTVIELVDIRRPDKKNSGKLASPRAAGTLLTNAVRRTSLFPFSAPYSFLLKSKPPGKCRHFSDNARRTTPNKLPYRTSDFPREPTIELPIFLAPKLDPHKLGSIHWDRYLFHDPDNISRYPGARAFNSKAGGHHPMIFFCEFITTPTADTPGTSLIIHFDDKRYLFGHVPEGLQRACSHRNIRLSHVTDIFMSGRTSWTNNGGLLGIILTLAESVNTAAWSQREVRQAKTQRLKRLAEQTDNPEQSRYYRDRLELLEERNRQLAESLDAKGKLAIHGGPNLTRTVATARKFIFRTGMPVYINEFNEFSNEFAVGKEEEKGEGKGEGGERNVAKPTWTDSHLKVWVLSVSPTTSRGSPAGSAEGTKNGRKRSLDEFQEGAGAAAAPELGSEGKNVSDSDKRAQDQIVCQAVVSDMFNSAWRLDSLVEMRLPEVRLPANIFVRNGETHKLEPYTGPGLDGTQPVPDIPVLVRKPWPGAMTQTLPPTTPSDVSISYIIQHHDVRGKFNAAKAIALGVKKGPNFGKLASGRSVETSDGKIITPDMVLGETQPGGGLAFVDIPTPDYVENLVNRPEWTTPEVMRGLASFIWILGPGVGSHPLLREFVSKMSQYKHIVSSSDYCPNYLAFPVGSTETAHFSFIDNERFHLPHYNNEEAPQKTFLTPGPRSDSPTKDPLKSVFLPASPNLRVELQPKFQINSSGVHKPLDGEGIRQHMSSRVKRAARVANQDIQSPQFQEALGDVRRNVPNQDAEIITLGTGSSLPSKHRTVSATLLRVPGVGNYLFDCGENTLGQLQRAFSPEELREVLRDLRVIWISHLHADHHLGTVSVIRAWHEVTHGTLSSTAPVPKVEHDLTKLLSERRLFVASDAKMIEWLAEYSDIENYGFDKLLPLEADSSFGDNFNYSHLSRDRQPILDENGVPVKTHLSFNSDRSPFATQLQQATGLSSLLTVPVMHCHGSMATSFVFPSGFKVSYSGDCRPSREFAKIGADSTVLIHEATFEDDMLRDAKAKRHSTCGEALRVAERMRARNVILTHFSQRYTHKPTIPRLKIWDTFNHDSPSRSPSSSSAHSESGSQQPNRDQHDIGEVRANNPPDVPVSEDDPNNDNDSDYGSGSRWRDLILSGPLPDVMQLDGVPVPVIVAFDLLRVRVGDMLCAQRYVPIHNLYYDSRLALAAQYGKWKQRENKRAEADAGAGVDAGAGDVAKEKEKPWKK
;
A
#
# COMPACT_ATOMS: atom_id res chain seq x y z
N MET A 1 19.77 40.18 -31.00
CA MET A 1 19.61 41.65 -31.12
C MET A 1 18.33 42.05 -30.41
N LEU A 2 18.36 43.22 -29.77
CA LEU A 2 17.31 43.98 -29.06
C LEU A 2 17.80 45.47 -29.10
N PRO A 3 17.05 46.52 -28.66
CA PRO A 3 15.81 46.53 -27.86
C PRO A 3 14.72 47.55 -28.29
N GLY A 4 13.66 47.62 -27.48
CA GLY A 4 12.67 48.71 -27.34
C GLY A 4 11.52 48.22 -26.43
N ALA A 5 11.29 48.61 -25.17
CA ALA A 5 11.43 49.88 -24.41
C ALA A 5 10.27 50.88 -24.68
N VAL A 6 9.65 51.58 -23.72
CA VAL A 6 9.78 51.62 -22.23
C VAL A 6 8.55 52.31 -21.56
N SER A 7 8.42 52.18 -20.22
CA SER A 7 7.66 52.98 -19.20
C SER A 7 6.41 52.33 -18.56
N LEU A 8 6.21 52.25 -17.23
CA LEU A 8 6.25 53.21 -16.07
C LEU A 8 4.97 54.08 -15.94
N VAL A 9 4.36 54.39 -14.77
CA VAL A 9 4.32 53.78 -13.41
C VAL A 9 3.20 54.46 -12.54
N GLU A 10 3.13 54.23 -11.21
CA GLU A 10 2.27 54.90 -10.18
C GLU A 10 0.79 54.43 -10.00
N LEU A 11 0.07 54.81 -8.92
CA LEU A 11 0.21 54.52 -7.47
C LEU A 11 -0.99 55.08 -6.65
N SER A 12 -1.42 54.38 -5.59
CA SER A 12 -2.00 54.89 -4.32
C SER A 12 -3.37 55.63 -4.17
N PHE A 13 -4.29 54.96 -3.45
CA PHE A 13 -5.05 55.40 -2.24
C PHE A 13 -6.22 56.45 -2.20
N THR A 14 -7.26 56.07 -1.41
CA THR A 14 -8.21 56.85 -0.56
C THR A 14 -9.45 57.63 -1.08
N CYS A 15 -10.63 57.05 -0.81
CA CYS A 15 -11.87 57.52 -0.14
C CYS A 15 -12.38 58.99 -0.09
N LEU A 16 -13.74 59.09 -0.01
CA LEU A 16 -14.63 60.23 0.38
C LEU A 16 -14.84 61.35 -0.69
N GLY A 17 -16.04 61.94 -0.87
CA GLY A 17 -17.39 61.69 -0.31
C GLY A 17 -18.45 62.76 -0.70
N ALA A 18 -19.72 62.58 -0.27
CA ALA A 18 -20.90 63.47 -0.49
C ALA A 18 -21.43 63.55 -1.96
N LEU A 19 -22.70 63.90 -2.28
CA LEU A 19 -23.76 64.64 -1.58
C LEU A 19 -25.15 63.94 -1.55
N THR A 20 -25.88 64.13 -0.44
CA THR A 20 -27.23 64.74 -0.24
C THR A 20 -28.25 64.83 -1.42
N VAL A 21 -29.59 64.87 -1.21
CA VAL A 21 -30.37 65.45 -0.08
C VAL A 21 -31.80 64.83 0.05
N ILE A 22 -32.25 64.59 1.29
CA ILE A 22 -33.59 64.91 1.92
C ILE A 22 -34.90 64.35 1.26
N GLU A 23 -35.95 63.92 2.00
CA GLU A 23 -36.44 64.38 3.32
C GLU A 23 -36.75 63.28 4.38
N LEU A 24 -38.02 63.17 4.86
CA LEU A 24 -38.47 62.60 6.16
C LEU A 24 -39.86 61.90 5.99
N VAL A 25 -40.60 61.36 6.97
CA VAL A 25 -40.60 61.33 8.47
C VAL A 25 -41.25 59.98 8.89
N ASP A 26 -40.78 59.19 9.88
CA ASP A 26 -40.89 59.29 11.37
C ASP A 26 -42.32 58.98 11.92
N ILE A 27 -42.58 58.43 13.12
CA ILE A 27 -41.79 58.31 14.37
C ILE A 27 -42.31 57.20 15.34
N ARG A 28 -41.50 56.82 16.36
CA ARG A 28 -41.83 56.17 17.68
C ARG A 28 -42.16 54.65 17.82
N ARG A 29 -41.37 54.01 18.71
CA ARG A 29 -41.69 52.90 19.66
C ARG A 29 -42.38 53.48 20.95
N PRO A 30 -42.79 52.76 22.03
CA PRO A 30 -42.40 51.41 22.50
C PRO A 30 -43.43 50.53 23.31
N ASP A 31 -42.93 49.37 23.78
CA ASP A 31 -43.17 48.72 25.10
C ASP A 31 -44.40 47.83 25.49
N LYS A 32 -44.04 46.61 25.95
CA LYS A 32 -44.46 45.87 27.18
C LYS A 32 -45.72 44.98 27.28
N LYS A 33 -45.41 43.68 27.54
CA LYS A 33 -45.89 42.75 28.61
C LYS A 33 -47.24 41.98 28.51
N ASN A 34 -47.13 40.67 28.82
CA ASN A 34 -48.14 39.74 29.40
C ASN A 34 -49.38 39.45 28.51
N SER A 35 -50.22 38.40 28.64
CA SER A 35 -50.18 37.02 29.21
C SER A 35 -51.53 36.32 28.85
N GLY A 36 -51.75 35.00 28.81
CA GLY A 36 -50.92 33.81 29.07
C GLY A 36 -51.76 32.61 29.59
N LYS A 37 -51.27 31.37 29.46
CA LYS A 37 -51.83 30.05 29.92
C LYS A 37 -53.01 29.38 29.16
N LEU A 38 -52.74 28.13 28.75
CA LEU A 38 -53.54 26.89 28.91
C LEU A 38 -55.04 26.84 28.52
N ALA A 39 -55.38 25.92 27.59
CA ALA A 39 -56.07 24.66 27.93
C ALA A 39 -56.04 23.62 26.77
N SER A 40 -56.04 22.35 27.14
CA SER A 40 -56.43 21.18 26.32
C SER A 40 -57.66 20.52 27.03
N PRO A 41 -58.40 19.49 26.54
CA PRO A 41 -57.92 18.37 25.70
C PRO A 41 -58.93 17.67 24.72
N ARG A 42 -58.42 16.62 24.04
CA ARG A 42 -59.07 15.31 23.73
C ARG A 42 -60.36 15.21 22.86
N ALA A 43 -60.20 14.52 21.72
CA ALA A 43 -60.65 13.12 21.46
C ALA A 43 -61.59 12.83 20.25
N ALA A 44 -61.09 11.94 19.38
CA ALA A 44 -61.74 10.79 18.69
C ALA A 44 -63.07 10.94 17.89
N GLY A 45 -63.19 10.22 16.76
CA GLY A 45 -64.48 10.03 16.04
C GLY A 45 -64.38 9.56 14.58
N THR A 46 -64.07 8.28 14.35
CA THR A 46 -63.90 7.60 13.03
C THR A 46 -65.22 7.40 12.24
N LEU A 47 -65.12 6.86 10.99
CA LEU A 47 -66.14 6.27 10.07
C LEU A 47 -66.52 7.19 8.85
N LEU A 48 -66.33 6.82 7.57
CA LEU A 48 -67.02 5.83 6.69
C LEU A 48 -68.45 6.31 6.25
N THR A 49 -68.97 6.14 5.02
CA THR A 49 -68.76 5.09 3.97
C THR A 49 -69.12 5.53 2.51
N ASN A 50 -68.78 4.69 1.52
CA ASN A 50 -69.01 4.73 0.05
C ASN A 50 -70.44 5.04 -0.52
N ALA A 51 -70.49 5.39 -1.84
CA ALA A 51 -71.34 4.81 -2.94
C ALA A 51 -72.03 5.85 -3.91
N VAL A 52 -72.42 5.65 -5.20
CA VAL A 52 -72.15 4.68 -6.33
C VAL A 52 -72.85 5.14 -7.67
N ARG A 53 -72.40 4.64 -8.88
CA ARG A 53 -73.11 4.44 -10.23
C ARG A 53 -73.10 5.47 -11.42
N ARG A 54 -72.82 4.91 -12.63
CA ARG A 54 -73.35 5.17 -14.04
C ARG A 54 -72.88 6.45 -14.82
N THR A 55 -72.82 6.54 -16.18
CA THR A 55 -73.24 5.69 -17.35
C THR A 55 -72.41 5.94 -18.67
N SER A 56 -72.65 5.18 -19.77
CA SER A 56 -71.90 5.09 -21.08
C SER A 56 -72.43 5.95 -22.27
N LEU A 57 -71.83 6.08 -23.49
CA LEU A 57 -71.83 5.14 -24.65
C LEU A 57 -70.93 5.56 -25.89
N PHE A 58 -70.31 4.58 -26.58
CA PHE A 58 -70.21 4.20 -28.05
C PHE A 58 -70.54 5.15 -29.26
N PRO A 59 -70.27 4.79 -30.59
CA PRO A 59 -69.41 3.74 -31.26
C PRO A 59 -68.74 4.01 -32.68
N PHE A 60 -68.00 2.99 -33.19
CA PHE A 60 -67.70 2.57 -34.62
C PHE A 60 -66.73 3.40 -35.54
N SER A 61 -66.06 2.85 -36.59
CA SER A 61 -66.31 1.66 -37.48
C SER A 61 -65.03 0.88 -37.98
N ALA A 62 -65.20 -0.22 -38.76
CA ALA A 62 -64.16 -1.10 -39.37
C ALA A 62 -64.70 -1.92 -40.58
N PRO A 63 -63.89 -2.61 -41.44
CA PRO A 63 -64.06 -4.10 -41.61
C PRO A 63 -62.89 -4.98 -42.20
N TYR A 64 -62.74 -6.24 -41.72
CA TYR A 64 -62.45 -7.57 -42.41
C TYR A 64 -61.18 -7.78 -43.32
N SER A 65 -60.54 -8.97 -43.57
CA SER A 65 -60.51 -10.40 -43.08
C SER A 65 -59.34 -11.19 -43.84
N PHE A 66 -59.02 -12.51 -43.90
CA PHE A 66 -59.51 -13.84 -43.39
C PHE A 66 -58.52 -15.05 -43.72
N LEU A 67 -58.40 -16.12 -42.88
CA LEU A 67 -57.98 -17.56 -43.16
C LEU A 67 -56.53 -17.91 -43.67
N LEU A 68 -55.94 -19.15 -43.80
CA LEU A 68 -55.98 -20.51 -43.13
C LEU A 68 -54.81 -21.48 -43.57
N LYS A 69 -54.40 -22.47 -42.70
CA LYS A 69 -53.74 -23.83 -42.97
C LYS A 69 -52.29 -23.89 -43.58
N SER A 70 -51.41 -24.93 -43.45
CA SER A 70 -51.31 -26.23 -42.69
C SER A 70 -49.85 -26.84 -42.68
N LYS A 71 -49.59 -28.00 -42.00
CA LYS A 71 -48.27 -28.76 -41.88
C LYS A 71 -48.22 -30.08 -42.76
N PRO A 72 -47.27 -31.08 -42.69
CA PRO A 72 -45.89 -31.23 -42.12
C PRO A 72 -44.74 -31.78 -43.09
N PRO A 73 -44.09 -33.00 -43.02
CA PRO A 73 -42.60 -33.16 -42.93
C PRO A 73 -41.88 -34.21 -43.86
N GLY A 74 -40.53 -34.44 -43.72
CA GLY A 74 -39.74 -35.51 -44.42
C GLY A 74 -38.32 -35.83 -43.85
N LYS A 75 -37.63 -36.92 -44.27
CA LYS A 75 -36.36 -37.44 -43.64
C LYS A 75 -35.28 -38.12 -44.54
N CYS A 76 -34.00 -38.06 -44.11
CA CYS A 76 -32.96 -39.14 -44.02
C CYS A 76 -31.99 -39.59 -45.17
N ARG A 77 -30.68 -39.60 -44.82
CA ARG A 77 -29.61 -40.66 -44.97
C ARG A 77 -28.70 -40.89 -46.23
N HIS A 78 -27.38 -40.81 -45.94
CA HIS A 78 -26.24 -41.75 -46.23
C HIS A 78 -25.27 -41.64 -47.46
N PHE A 79 -23.97 -41.56 -47.09
CA PHE A 79 -22.70 -42.14 -47.63
C PHE A 79 -22.40 -42.30 -49.14
N SER A 80 -21.24 -41.76 -49.54
CA SER A 80 -20.01 -42.55 -49.84
C SER A 80 -18.77 -41.65 -50.01
N ASP A 81 -17.57 -42.24 -49.95
CA ASP A 81 -16.25 -41.59 -50.10
C ASP A 81 -15.90 -41.31 -51.61
N ASN A 82 -14.82 -40.63 -52.04
CA ASN A 82 -13.48 -40.47 -51.43
C ASN A 82 -12.62 -39.33 -52.08
N ALA A 83 -11.50 -39.00 -51.42
CA ALA A 83 -10.24 -38.46 -51.95
C ALA A 83 -10.11 -37.07 -52.66
N ARG A 84 -9.58 -36.10 -51.89
CA ARG A 84 -8.36 -35.26 -52.15
C ARG A 84 -8.32 -34.18 -53.28
N ARG A 85 -7.60 -33.04 -53.15
CA ARG A 85 -6.99 -32.30 -52.00
C ARG A 85 -6.33 -30.97 -52.47
N THR A 86 -6.74 -29.80 -51.94
CA THR A 86 -5.91 -28.55 -51.93
C THR A 86 -6.37 -27.59 -50.81
N THR A 87 -5.45 -26.73 -50.35
CA THR A 87 -5.51 -25.86 -49.15
C THR A 87 -4.55 -24.67 -49.38
N PRO A 88 -4.74 -23.44 -48.84
CA PRO A 88 -4.87 -23.23 -47.39
C PRO A 88 -5.72 -22.05 -46.88
N ASN A 89 -6.34 -22.23 -45.70
CA ASN A 89 -6.66 -21.14 -44.75
C ASN A 89 -7.00 -21.75 -43.37
N LYS A 90 -6.25 -21.44 -42.29
CA LYS A 90 -6.65 -21.73 -40.89
C LYS A 90 -5.74 -21.09 -39.82
N LEU A 91 -6.31 -20.97 -38.62
CA LEU A 91 -5.75 -20.35 -37.41
C LEU A 91 -4.86 -21.29 -36.58
N PRO A 92 -3.95 -20.73 -35.77
CA PRO A 92 -3.47 -21.31 -34.51
C PRO A 92 -3.91 -20.46 -33.30
N TYR A 93 -4.49 -20.96 -32.20
CA TYR A 93 -4.95 -22.31 -31.80
C TYR A 93 -6.18 -22.17 -30.88
N ARG A 94 -6.93 -23.26 -30.64
CA ARG A 94 -7.93 -23.38 -29.56
C ARG A 94 -7.58 -24.58 -28.67
N THR A 95 -7.86 -24.51 -27.37
CA THR A 95 -7.37 -25.47 -26.36
C THR A 95 -8.27 -26.71 -26.22
N SER A 96 -8.66 -27.33 -27.34
CA SER A 96 -9.59 -28.48 -27.40
C SER A 96 -8.94 -29.78 -27.86
N ASP A 97 -7.71 -29.72 -28.39
CA ASP A 97 -7.15 -30.79 -29.22
C ASP A 97 -6.26 -31.77 -28.42
N PHE A 98 -6.65 -32.07 -27.17
CA PHE A 98 -6.10 -33.16 -26.37
C PHE A 98 -7.24 -34.01 -25.79
N PRO A 99 -7.23 -35.34 -25.98
CA PRO A 99 -8.30 -36.22 -25.48
C PRO A 99 -8.26 -36.32 -23.96
N ARG A 100 -9.45 -36.41 -23.35
CA ARG A 100 -9.63 -36.82 -21.96
C ARG A 100 -9.97 -38.31 -21.92
N GLU A 101 -9.00 -39.15 -21.57
CA GLU A 101 -9.05 -40.11 -20.45
C GLU A 101 -7.77 -40.96 -20.37
N PRO A 102 -7.46 -41.63 -19.24
CA PRO A 102 -6.06 -41.88 -18.86
C PRO A 102 -5.55 -43.32 -19.06
N THR A 103 -4.26 -43.42 -19.36
CA THR A 103 -3.41 -44.55 -18.95
C THR A 103 -2.21 -44.00 -18.19
N ILE A 104 -2.03 -44.43 -16.94
CA ILE A 104 -1.02 -43.88 -16.03
C ILE A 104 0.31 -44.65 -16.20
N GLU A 105 1.19 -44.17 -17.06
CA GLU A 105 2.61 -44.57 -17.04
C GLU A 105 3.56 -43.37 -17.23
N LEU A 106 4.20 -42.98 -16.11
CA LEU A 106 5.47 -42.25 -15.95
C LEU A 106 5.59 -40.76 -16.40
N PRO A 107 6.36 -39.93 -15.65
CA PRO A 107 6.62 -38.52 -15.96
C PRO A 107 8.05 -38.22 -16.46
N ILE A 108 8.35 -36.92 -16.63
CA ILE A 108 9.67 -36.26 -16.79
C ILE A 108 10.18 -36.10 -18.24
N PHE A 109 10.77 -34.93 -18.52
CA PHE A 109 11.46 -34.60 -19.77
C PHE A 109 12.70 -35.47 -19.98
N LEU A 110 12.80 -36.15 -21.12
CA LEU A 110 14.03 -36.80 -21.56
C LEU A 110 15.05 -35.75 -22.04
N ALA A 111 16.23 -35.76 -21.42
CA ALA A 111 17.42 -35.14 -21.99
C ALA A 111 17.96 -36.01 -23.16
N PRO A 112 18.77 -35.45 -24.09
CA PRO A 112 19.38 -36.25 -25.16
C PRO A 112 20.31 -37.34 -24.62
N LYS A 113 20.39 -38.48 -25.30
CA LYS A 113 21.40 -39.51 -25.01
C LYS A 113 22.81 -38.94 -25.21
N LEU A 114 23.63 -39.01 -24.17
CA LEU A 114 25.08 -38.85 -24.27
C LEU A 114 25.71 -40.17 -24.77
N ASP A 115 26.67 -40.06 -25.69
CA ASP A 115 27.48 -41.17 -26.20
C ASP A 115 28.69 -41.39 -25.26
N PRO A 116 28.82 -42.56 -24.61
CA PRO A 116 29.91 -42.81 -23.66
C PRO A 116 31.30 -42.92 -24.31
N HIS A 117 31.40 -43.05 -25.64
CA HIS A 117 32.68 -43.22 -26.34
C HIS A 117 33.39 -41.92 -26.73
N LYS A 118 32.84 -40.76 -26.33
CA LYS A 118 33.42 -39.42 -26.62
C LYS A 118 33.75 -38.61 -25.36
N LEU A 119 34.29 -39.27 -24.34
CA LEU A 119 34.70 -38.67 -23.07
C LEU A 119 36.06 -37.96 -23.15
N GLY A 120 36.09 -36.84 -23.89
CA GLY A 120 37.09 -35.78 -23.74
C GLY A 120 36.46 -34.56 -23.07
N SER A 121 37.08 -34.06 -21.99
CA SER A 121 36.86 -32.72 -21.38
C SER A 121 35.42 -32.14 -21.38
N ILE A 122 34.63 -32.45 -20.34
CA ILE A 122 33.41 -31.70 -20.02
C ILE A 122 33.53 -31.08 -18.63
N HIS A 123 33.36 -29.76 -18.55
CA HIS A 123 33.29 -29.00 -17.29
C HIS A 123 31.97 -29.21 -16.55
N TRP A 124 32.07 -29.32 -15.22
CA TRP A 124 31.01 -29.79 -14.33
C TRP A 124 29.97 -28.71 -13.97
N ASP A 125 30.32 -27.44 -14.16
CA ASP A 125 29.64 -26.30 -13.50
C ASP A 125 28.45 -25.69 -14.29
N ARG A 126 28.06 -26.25 -15.46
CA ARG A 126 27.08 -25.60 -16.37
C ARG A 126 25.66 -26.19 -16.41
N TYR A 127 25.36 -27.28 -15.69
CA TYR A 127 24.02 -27.88 -15.72
C TYR A 127 23.36 -27.89 -14.33
N LEU A 128 22.47 -26.91 -14.12
CA LEU A 128 21.88 -26.60 -12.82
C LEU A 128 20.60 -27.42 -12.54
N PHE A 129 20.71 -28.75 -12.64
CA PHE A 129 19.69 -29.71 -12.18
C PHE A 129 20.30 -30.66 -11.15
N HIS A 130 20.28 -30.23 -9.88
CA HIS A 130 20.71 -31.05 -8.75
C HIS A 130 19.64 -32.11 -8.42
N ASP A 131 19.69 -33.25 -9.09
CA ASP A 131 18.97 -34.45 -8.65
C ASP A 131 19.73 -35.11 -7.48
N PRO A 132 19.16 -35.17 -6.26
CA PRO A 132 19.82 -35.76 -5.09
C PRO A 132 19.73 -37.30 -5.04
N ASP A 133 19.04 -37.96 -5.97
CA ASP A 133 18.77 -39.40 -5.90
C ASP A 133 19.79 -40.26 -6.70
N ASN A 134 20.63 -39.66 -7.54
CA ASN A 134 21.63 -40.36 -8.36
C ASN A 134 22.93 -40.76 -7.60
N ILE A 135 22.83 -41.05 -6.30
CA ILE A 135 23.95 -41.46 -5.43
C ILE A 135 24.16 -43.00 -5.44
N SER A 136 23.14 -43.77 -5.82
CA SER A 136 23.12 -45.24 -5.66
C SER A 136 24.02 -46.06 -6.61
N ARG A 137 24.80 -45.42 -7.50
CA ARG A 137 25.65 -46.12 -8.49
C ARG A 137 27.16 -46.07 -8.25
N TYR A 138 27.63 -45.35 -7.22
CA TYR A 138 29.06 -45.30 -6.88
C TYR A 138 29.30 -45.43 -5.36
N PRO A 139 29.56 -46.64 -4.84
CA PRO A 139 29.82 -46.87 -3.42
C PRO A 139 31.22 -46.36 -3.01
N GLY A 140 31.34 -45.05 -2.80
CA GLY A 140 32.60 -44.40 -2.40
C GLY A 140 32.53 -42.90 -2.10
N ALA A 141 31.43 -42.22 -2.46
CA ALA A 141 31.26 -40.81 -2.14
C ALA A 141 30.95 -40.61 -0.65
N ARG A 142 31.93 -40.12 0.12
CA ARG A 142 31.71 -39.62 1.50
C ARG A 142 30.61 -38.56 1.52
N ALA A 143 29.83 -38.53 2.59
CA ALA A 143 28.80 -37.50 2.79
C ALA A 143 29.37 -36.09 2.59
N PHE A 144 28.75 -35.32 1.70
CA PHE A 144 29.04 -33.90 1.55
C PHE A 144 28.56 -33.17 2.80
N ASN A 145 29.49 -32.97 3.74
CA ASN A 145 29.36 -32.00 4.81
C ASN A 145 28.90 -30.66 4.22
N SER A 146 28.05 -29.94 4.95
CA SER A 146 27.75 -28.54 4.64
C SER A 146 29.05 -27.76 4.46
N LYS A 147 29.10 -26.92 3.41
CA LYS A 147 30.33 -26.36 2.82
C LYS A 147 31.39 -26.04 3.88
N ALA A 148 32.53 -26.74 3.82
CA ALA A 148 33.73 -26.30 4.52
C ALA A 148 34.01 -24.84 4.11
N GLY A 149 34.14 -23.95 5.10
CA GLY A 149 34.05 -22.49 4.89
C GLY A 149 35.15 -21.90 4.03
N GLY A 150 34.98 -21.95 2.71
CA GLY A 150 35.76 -21.16 1.77
C GLY A 150 35.51 -19.68 2.00
N HIS A 151 36.56 -18.93 2.33
CA HIS A 151 36.47 -17.48 2.54
C HIS A 151 36.12 -16.78 1.22
N HIS A 152 34.85 -16.46 1.02
CA HIS A 152 34.51 -15.19 0.40
C HIS A 152 34.93 -14.08 1.38
N PRO A 153 35.55 -12.98 0.92
CA PRO A 153 35.71 -11.81 1.76
C PRO A 153 34.31 -11.27 2.09
N MET A 154 34.04 -10.96 3.38
CA MET A 154 32.78 -10.31 3.76
C MET A 154 32.59 -9.04 2.93
N ILE A 155 31.42 -8.94 2.29
CA ILE A 155 31.03 -7.77 1.51
C ILE A 155 30.11 -6.93 2.40
N PHE A 156 30.59 -5.78 2.85
CA PHE A 156 29.83 -4.84 3.66
C PHE A 156 29.71 -3.52 2.89
N PHE A 157 28.48 -3.21 2.49
CA PHE A 157 28.16 -1.99 1.74
C PHE A 157 26.77 -1.46 2.08
N CYS A 158 26.59 -0.17 1.86
CA CYS A 158 25.31 0.53 1.93
C CYS A 158 24.87 0.94 0.51
N GLU A 159 23.59 0.76 0.17
CA GLU A 159 23.01 1.17 -1.11
C GLU A 159 21.82 2.11 -0.91
N PHE A 160 21.81 3.25 -1.60
CA PHE A 160 20.69 4.20 -1.58
C PHE A 160 19.47 3.64 -2.34
N ILE A 161 18.32 3.53 -1.67
CA ILE A 161 17.04 3.18 -2.30
C ILE A 161 16.39 4.44 -2.86
N THR A 162 16.24 5.47 -2.02
CA THR A 162 15.55 6.72 -2.36
C THR A 162 16.38 7.93 -1.95
N THR A 163 16.16 9.03 -2.66
CA THR A 163 16.51 10.39 -2.26
C THR A 163 15.29 11.29 -2.48
N PRO A 164 15.21 12.50 -1.88
CA PRO A 164 14.01 13.32 -1.89
C PRO A 164 13.52 13.66 -3.30
N THR A 165 12.32 13.22 -3.62
CA THR A 165 11.55 13.57 -4.82
C THR A 165 10.07 13.64 -4.47
N ALA A 166 9.22 14.15 -5.37
CA ALA A 166 7.78 14.09 -5.16
C ALA A 166 7.24 12.64 -4.97
N ASP A 167 7.85 11.65 -5.63
CA ASP A 167 7.47 10.24 -5.50
C ASP A 167 7.97 9.58 -4.21
N THR A 168 9.04 10.10 -3.60
CA THR A 168 9.71 9.54 -2.43
C THR A 168 10.31 10.68 -1.61
N PRO A 169 9.56 11.33 -0.70
CA PRO A 169 10.02 12.54 -0.03
C PRO A 169 11.21 12.30 0.91
N GLY A 170 11.35 11.08 1.44
CA GLY A 170 12.43 10.70 2.34
C GLY A 170 13.60 9.94 1.70
N THR A 171 14.73 9.94 2.41
CA THR A 171 15.95 9.20 2.03
C THR A 171 15.99 7.86 2.76
N SER A 172 16.09 6.76 2.03
CA SER A 172 16.14 5.39 2.58
C SER A 172 17.28 4.62 1.97
N LEU A 173 18.05 3.91 2.80
CA LEU A 173 19.24 3.15 2.40
C LEU A 173 19.16 1.73 2.98
N ILE A 174 19.74 0.76 2.27
CA ILE A 174 19.83 -0.62 2.73
C ILE A 174 21.30 -1.03 2.91
N ILE A 175 21.61 -1.58 4.08
CA ILE A 175 22.90 -2.16 4.41
C ILE A 175 22.85 -3.65 4.13
N HIS A 176 23.89 -4.15 3.46
CA HIS A 176 23.99 -5.52 3.00
C HIS A 176 25.12 -6.28 3.71
N PHE A 177 24.75 -7.46 4.22
CA PHE A 177 25.64 -8.58 4.54
C PHE A 177 25.17 -9.84 3.80
N ASP A 178 25.93 -10.92 3.90
CA ASP A 178 25.65 -12.19 3.19
C ASP A 178 24.38 -12.91 3.69
N ASP A 179 24.03 -12.74 4.97
CA ASP A 179 22.89 -13.40 5.62
C ASP A 179 21.77 -12.44 6.06
N LYS A 180 22.14 -11.21 6.49
CA LYS A 180 21.29 -10.21 7.14
C LYS A 180 21.28 -8.87 6.37
N ARG A 181 20.21 -8.08 6.53
CA ARG A 181 20.10 -6.70 6.01
C ARG A 181 19.46 -5.77 7.03
N TYR A 182 19.78 -4.48 6.90
CA TYR A 182 19.26 -3.41 7.74
C TYR A 182 18.75 -2.28 6.86
N LEU A 183 17.61 -1.69 7.20
CA LEU A 183 17.12 -0.46 6.57
C LEU A 183 17.53 0.73 7.45
N PHE A 184 18.10 1.78 6.87
CA PHE A 184 18.49 3.01 7.56
C PHE A 184 17.90 4.24 6.85
N GLY A 185 17.49 5.24 7.62
CA GLY A 185 16.94 6.49 7.11
C GLY A 185 15.45 6.64 7.37
N HIS A 186 14.77 7.37 6.51
CA HIS A 186 13.32 7.48 6.52
C HIS A 186 12.67 6.18 6.03
N VAL A 187 11.39 5.99 6.36
CA VAL A 187 10.50 4.98 5.79
C VAL A 187 9.30 5.70 5.16
N PRO A 188 9.52 6.55 4.13
CA PRO A 188 8.53 7.46 3.60
C PRO A 188 7.46 6.74 2.76
N GLU A 189 6.36 7.43 2.50
CA GLU A 189 5.41 7.05 1.46
C GLU A 189 6.15 6.79 0.13
N GLY A 190 5.75 5.73 -0.59
CA GLY A 190 6.36 5.30 -1.84
C GLY A 190 7.56 4.35 -1.69
N LEU A 191 8.13 4.15 -0.49
CA LEU A 191 9.34 3.32 -0.34
C LEU A 191 9.12 1.87 -0.77
N GLN A 192 8.02 1.24 -0.40
CA GLN A 192 7.74 -0.15 -0.79
C GLN A 192 7.66 -0.32 -2.33
N ARG A 193 7.04 0.66 -3.01
CA ARG A 193 7.02 0.74 -4.49
C ARG A 193 8.44 0.93 -5.03
N ALA A 194 9.24 1.83 -4.45
CA ALA A 194 10.62 2.11 -4.86
C ALA A 194 11.54 0.88 -4.76
N CYS A 195 11.42 0.09 -3.69
CA CYS A 195 12.09 -1.20 -3.50
C CYS A 195 11.72 -2.20 -4.60
N SER A 196 10.42 -2.32 -4.91
CA SER A 196 9.93 -3.18 -5.98
C SER A 196 10.54 -2.78 -7.34
N HIS A 197 10.50 -1.51 -7.73
CA HIS A 197 11.12 -1.02 -8.97
C HIS A 197 12.60 -1.39 -9.08
N ARG A 198 13.37 -1.22 -7.98
CA ARG A 198 14.81 -1.50 -7.90
C ARG A 198 15.15 -2.97 -7.66
N ASN A 199 14.13 -3.84 -7.54
CA ASN A 199 14.24 -5.28 -7.25
C ASN A 199 14.92 -5.58 -5.89
N ILE A 200 14.84 -4.66 -4.94
CA ILE A 200 15.39 -4.80 -3.59
C ILE A 200 14.47 -5.72 -2.79
N ARG A 201 14.94 -6.92 -2.49
CA ARG A 201 14.24 -7.89 -1.65
C ARG A 201 14.29 -7.45 -0.19
N LEU A 202 13.11 -7.18 0.38
CA LEU A 202 12.92 -6.84 1.79
C LEU A 202 12.98 -8.07 2.71
N SER A 203 12.86 -9.30 2.19
CA SER A 203 12.78 -10.57 2.95
C SER A 203 14.03 -10.98 3.76
N HIS A 204 15.01 -10.08 3.92
CA HIS A 204 16.19 -10.24 4.78
C HIS A 204 16.38 -9.04 5.73
N VAL A 205 15.47 -8.05 5.69
CA VAL A 205 15.47 -6.91 6.61
C VAL A 205 14.78 -7.35 7.89
N THR A 206 15.56 -7.45 8.96
CA THR A 206 15.07 -7.74 10.32
C THR A 206 15.10 -6.52 11.22
N ASP A 207 15.79 -5.46 10.80
CA ASP A 207 16.08 -4.27 11.59
C ASP A 207 15.89 -3.02 10.73
N ILE A 208 15.11 -2.07 11.23
CA ILE A 208 14.88 -0.75 10.62
C ILE A 208 15.32 0.32 11.61
N PHE A 209 16.27 1.18 11.21
CA PHE A 209 16.79 2.29 12.01
C PHE A 209 16.34 3.63 11.42
N MET A 210 15.36 4.24 12.09
CA MET A 210 14.61 5.40 11.62
C MET A 210 15.23 6.71 12.09
N SER A 211 15.66 7.53 11.13
CA SER A 211 16.26 8.84 11.38
C SER A 211 15.26 10.00 11.29
N GLY A 212 15.72 11.17 11.73
CA GLY A 212 14.92 12.40 11.73
C GLY A 212 13.93 12.44 12.89
N ARG A 213 12.89 13.27 12.76
CA ARG A 213 11.75 13.30 13.70
C ARG A 213 10.74 12.20 13.37
N THR A 214 10.09 11.65 14.38
CA THR A 214 8.91 10.77 14.23
C THR A 214 7.73 11.57 13.66
N SER A 215 7.56 11.53 12.34
CA SER A 215 6.52 12.25 11.59
C SER A 215 6.17 11.49 10.31
N TRP A 216 4.95 11.66 9.81
CA TRP A 216 4.42 10.93 8.64
C TRP A 216 5.24 11.16 7.37
N THR A 217 5.84 12.35 7.20
CA THR A 217 6.80 12.62 6.10
C THR A 217 7.99 11.66 6.13
N ASN A 218 8.42 11.25 7.31
CA ASN A 218 9.53 10.33 7.54
C ASN A 218 9.08 8.86 7.71
N ASN A 219 7.82 8.58 8.07
CA ASN A 219 7.37 7.24 8.46
C ASN A 219 6.03 6.73 7.86
N GLY A 220 5.34 7.48 7.00
CA GLY A 220 4.05 7.08 6.45
C GLY A 220 4.06 5.79 5.61
N GLY A 221 5.22 5.40 5.06
CA GLY A 221 5.40 4.11 4.38
C GLY A 221 5.70 2.94 5.32
N LEU A 222 5.93 3.17 6.62
CA LEU A 222 6.29 2.13 7.59
C LEU A 222 5.21 1.06 7.72
N LEU A 223 3.95 1.48 7.76
CA LEU A 223 2.81 0.58 7.89
C LEU A 223 2.68 -0.33 6.65
N GLY A 224 2.84 0.23 5.44
CA GLY A 224 2.90 -0.54 4.20
C GLY A 224 4.08 -1.51 4.14
N ILE A 225 5.27 -1.10 4.60
CA ILE A 225 6.46 -1.95 4.71
C ILE A 225 6.23 -3.13 5.67
N ILE A 226 5.61 -2.91 6.84
CA ILE A 226 5.28 -3.98 7.81
C ILE A 226 4.31 -4.99 7.19
N LEU A 227 3.24 -4.52 6.52
CA LEU A 227 2.27 -5.38 5.83
C LEU A 227 2.93 -6.23 4.72
N THR A 228 3.75 -5.59 3.87
CA THR A 228 4.49 -6.24 2.77
C THR A 228 5.53 -7.26 3.28
N LEU A 229 6.21 -6.96 4.39
CA LEU A 229 7.14 -7.90 5.04
C LEU A 229 6.39 -9.11 5.61
N ALA A 230 5.31 -8.89 6.36
CA ALA A 230 4.52 -9.97 6.96
C ALA A 230 3.92 -10.90 5.90
N GLU A 231 3.41 -10.35 4.79
CA GLU A 231 2.95 -11.16 3.66
C GLU A 231 4.10 -11.93 3.02
N SER A 232 5.24 -11.28 2.75
CA SER A 232 6.42 -11.93 2.16
C SER A 232 6.92 -13.12 3.00
N VAL A 233 6.93 -12.98 4.33
CA VAL A 233 7.30 -14.04 5.27
C VAL A 233 6.26 -15.17 5.24
N ASN A 234 4.97 -14.85 5.34
CA ASN A 234 3.89 -15.83 5.35
C ASN A 234 3.80 -16.63 4.05
N THR A 235 3.88 -15.99 2.87
CA THR A 235 3.88 -16.68 1.56
C THR A 235 5.12 -17.59 1.41
N ALA A 236 6.29 -17.12 1.83
CA ALA A 236 7.52 -17.93 1.79
C ALA A 236 7.49 -19.12 2.75
N ALA A 237 6.88 -18.96 3.94
CA ALA A 237 6.67 -20.03 4.90
C ALA A 237 5.64 -21.04 4.39
N TRP A 238 4.53 -20.58 3.79
CA TRP A 238 3.47 -21.43 3.24
C TRP A 238 3.98 -22.30 2.08
N SER A 239 4.61 -21.69 1.06
CA SER A 239 5.17 -22.44 -0.08
C SER A 239 6.25 -23.45 0.37
N GLN A 240 7.05 -23.11 1.38
CA GLN A 240 7.97 -24.08 1.97
C GLN A 240 7.25 -25.21 2.73
N ARG A 241 6.17 -24.94 3.45
CA ARG A 241 5.37 -25.99 4.13
C ARG A 241 4.75 -26.95 3.12
N GLU A 242 4.19 -26.45 2.02
CA GLU A 242 3.64 -27.27 0.94
C GLU A 242 4.71 -28.19 0.31
N VAL A 243 5.86 -27.64 -0.10
CA VAL A 243 6.97 -28.41 -0.68
C VAL A 243 7.55 -29.44 0.31
N ARG A 244 7.52 -29.16 1.61
CA ARG A 244 7.91 -30.11 2.67
C ARG A 244 6.86 -31.22 2.81
N GLN A 245 5.58 -30.88 2.91
CA GLN A 245 4.46 -31.83 3.00
C GLN A 245 4.41 -32.77 1.80
N ALA A 246 4.54 -32.27 0.58
CA ALA A 246 4.56 -33.10 -0.63
C ALA A 246 5.72 -34.11 -0.63
N LYS A 247 6.90 -33.75 -0.11
CA LYS A 247 8.05 -34.66 0.05
C LYS A 247 7.82 -35.68 1.16
N THR A 248 7.30 -35.27 2.31
CA THR A 248 6.91 -36.16 3.41
C THR A 248 5.86 -37.18 2.96
N GLN A 249 4.80 -36.76 2.28
CA GLN A 249 3.78 -37.64 1.71
C GLN A 249 4.30 -38.57 0.61
N ARG A 250 5.31 -38.14 -0.18
CA ARG A 250 5.96 -38.99 -1.18
C ARG A 250 6.82 -40.06 -0.50
N LEU A 251 7.58 -39.73 0.55
CA LEU A 251 8.39 -40.71 1.28
C LEU A 251 7.52 -41.69 2.08
N LYS A 252 6.42 -41.23 2.70
CA LYS A 252 5.44 -42.11 3.37
C LYS A 252 4.84 -43.12 2.39
N ARG A 253 4.28 -42.66 1.26
CA ARG A 253 3.80 -43.55 0.19
C ARG A 253 4.88 -44.50 -0.35
N LEU A 254 6.11 -44.04 -0.57
CA LEU A 254 7.19 -44.93 -1.04
C LEU A 254 7.62 -45.97 0.00
N ALA A 255 7.53 -45.67 1.30
CA ALA A 255 7.77 -46.63 2.37
C ALA A 255 6.63 -47.65 2.52
N GLU A 256 5.39 -47.24 2.24
CA GLU A 256 4.17 -48.06 2.30
C GLU A 256 3.98 -48.95 1.06
N GLN A 257 4.40 -48.47 -0.12
CA GLN A 257 4.17 -49.12 -1.43
C GLN A 257 5.34 -50.01 -1.92
N THR A 258 6.39 -50.22 -1.12
CA THR A 258 7.53 -51.08 -1.51
C THR A 258 7.57 -52.37 -0.71
N ASP A 259 7.43 -53.50 -1.40
CA ASP A 259 7.48 -54.84 -0.81
C ASP A 259 8.87 -55.24 -0.33
N ASN A 260 9.92 -54.48 -0.68
CA ASN A 260 11.29 -54.71 -0.24
C ASN A 260 11.52 -54.13 1.17
N PRO A 261 11.81 -54.95 2.20
CA PRO A 261 11.97 -54.46 3.57
C PRO A 261 13.13 -53.47 3.77
N GLU A 262 14.25 -53.67 3.06
CA GLU A 262 15.41 -52.77 3.14
C GLU A 262 15.11 -51.42 2.49
N GLN A 263 14.37 -51.42 1.37
CA GLN A 263 13.98 -50.21 0.66
C GLN A 263 12.88 -49.44 1.43
N SER A 264 11.93 -50.14 2.03
CA SER A 264 10.93 -49.54 2.93
C SER A 264 11.62 -48.89 4.13
N ARG A 265 12.60 -49.57 4.75
CA ARG A 265 13.43 -49.00 5.82
C ARG A 265 14.20 -47.76 5.35
N TYR A 266 14.89 -47.82 4.22
CA TYR A 266 15.59 -46.66 3.64
C TYR A 266 14.67 -45.44 3.48
N TYR A 267 13.43 -45.63 3.03
CA TYR A 267 12.47 -44.52 2.92
C TYR A 267 11.99 -43.99 4.28
N ARG A 268 11.89 -44.83 5.33
CA ARG A 268 11.58 -44.41 6.71
C ARG A 268 12.75 -43.63 7.34
N ASP A 269 13.96 -44.15 7.25
CA ASP A 269 15.17 -43.49 7.78
C ASP A 269 15.37 -42.11 7.09
N ARG A 270 15.10 -42.02 5.78
CA ARG A 270 15.18 -40.77 5.00
C ARG A 270 13.99 -39.82 5.24
N LEU A 271 12.86 -40.35 5.69
CA LEU A 271 11.68 -39.58 6.13
C LEU A 271 11.93 -38.95 7.50
N GLU A 272 12.45 -39.70 8.47
CA GLU A 272 12.81 -39.19 9.80
C GLU A 272 13.84 -38.06 9.70
N LEU A 273 14.90 -38.25 8.91
CA LEU A 273 15.89 -37.21 8.58
C LEU A 273 15.28 -35.98 7.88
N LEU A 274 14.20 -36.15 7.11
CA LEU A 274 13.48 -35.04 6.48
C LEU A 274 12.60 -34.31 7.50
N GLU A 275 11.90 -35.02 8.38
CA GLU A 275 11.02 -34.44 9.41
C GLU A 275 11.84 -33.70 10.48
N GLU A 276 12.99 -34.24 10.91
CA GLU A 276 13.99 -33.56 11.74
C GLU A 276 14.49 -32.25 11.09
N ARG A 277 14.93 -32.33 9.83
CA ARG A 277 15.39 -31.15 9.09
C ARG A 277 14.27 -30.12 8.88
N ASN A 278 13.03 -30.57 8.72
CA ASN A 278 11.87 -29.70 8.59
C ASN A 278 11.55 -28.96 9.90
N ARG A 279 11.76 -29.60 11.07
CA ARG A 279 11.65 -28.98 12.40
C ARG A 279 12.71 -27.89 12.58
N GLN A 280 13.98 -28.23 12.40
CA GLN A 280 15.10 -27.27 12.49
C GLN A 280 14.92 -26.09 11.53
N LEU A 281 14.40 -26.34 10.31
CA LEU A 281 14.10 -25.27 9.36
C LEU A 281 12.87 -24.43 9.75
N ALA A 282 11.91 -24.96 10.51
CA ALA A 282 10.79 -24.18 11.05
C ALA A 282 11.27 -23.26 12.18
N GLU A 283 12.02 -23.80 13.15
CA GLU A 283 12.69 -23.03 14.21
C GLU A 283 13.56 -21.89 13.63
N SER A 284 14.29 -22.17 12.54
CA SER A 284 15.10 -21.15 11.85
C SER A 284 14.29 -20.09 11.08
N LEU A 285 13.02 -20.37 10.74
CA LEU A 285 12.10 -19.40 10.13
C LEU A 285 11.44 -18.55 11.22
N ASP A 286 10.99 -19.16 12.32
CA ASP A 286 10.39 -18.46 13.46
C ASP A 286 11.42 -17.54 14.16
N ALA A 287 12.72 -17.88 14.09
CA ALA A 287 13.82 -17.01 14.49
C ALA A 287 14.08 -15.85 13.51
N LYS A 288 13.77 -16.02 12.21
CA LYS A 288 14.01 -15.03 11.14
C LYS A 288 12.81 -14.15 10.81
N GLY A 289 11.60 -14.55 11.17
CA GLY A 289 10.36 -13.79 10.97
C GLY A 289 10.18 -12.63 11.95
N LYS A 290 11.25 -12.08 12.53
CA LYS A 290 11.19 -11.01 13.54
C LYS A 290 11.63 -9.69 12.93
N LEU A 291 10.88 -8.62 13.22
CA LEU A 291 11.18 -7.26 12.79
C LEU A 291 11.38 -6.37 14.02
N ALA A 292 12.58 -5.81 14.17
CA ALA A 292 12.88 -4.74 15.11
C ALA A 292 12.85 -3.39 14.40
N ILE A 293 12.18 -2.42 15.00
CA ILE A 293 12.07 -1.04 14.50
C ILE A 293 12.63 -0.12 15.58
N HIS A 294 13.69 0.60 15.26
CA HIS A 294 14.45 1.43 16.19
C HIS A 294 14.33 2.89 15.72
N GLY A 295 14.07 3.85 16.61
CA GLY A 295 13.90 5.26 16.20
C GLY A 295 13.61 6.21 17.35
N GLY A 296 13.04 7.38 17.04
CA GLY A 296 12.78 8.45 18.01
C GLY A 296 11.54 8.23 18.89
N PRO A 297 11.21 9.22 19.75
CA PRO A 297 10.02 9.20 20.59
C PRO A 297 8.72 9.04 19.78
N ASN A 298 7.65 8.53 20.41
CA ASN A 298 6.32 8.32 19.81
C ASN A 298 6.27 7.30 18.66
N LEU A 299 7.33 6.54 18.39
CA LEU A 299 7.34 5.53 17.32
C LEU A 299 6.44 4.33 17.61
N THR A 300 6.44 3.84 18.86
CA THR A 300 5.51 2.77 19.31
C THR A 300 4.07 3.26 19.21
N ARG A 301 3.82 4.50 19.64
CA ARG A 301 2.51 5.15 19.55
C ARG A 301 2.05 5.29 18.10
N THR A 302 2.93 5.72 17.18
CA THR A 302 2.65 5.77 15.73
C THR A 302 2.07 4.44 15.23
N VAL A 303 2.73 3.32 15.53
CA VAL A 303 2.25 1.99 15.13
C VAL A 303 0.97 1.60 15.88
N ALA A 304 0.85 1.90 17.17
CA ALA A 304 -0.34 1.60 17.98
C ALA A 304 -1.63 2.34 17.54
N THR A 305 -1.51 3.54 16.93
CA THR A 305 -2.69 4.21 16.34
C THR A 305 -3.34 3.36 15.24
N ALA A 306 -2.53 2.61 14.48
CA ALA A 306 -2.99 1.79 13.37
C ALA A 306 -3.74 0.52 13.80
N ARG A 307 -3.88 0.23 15.10
CA ARG A 307 -4.65 -0.92 15.62
C ARG A 307 -6.08 -0.99 15.07
N LYS A 308 -6.69 0.15 14.72
CA LYS A 308 -8.05 0.22 14.17
C LYS A 308 -8.17 -0.42 12.77
N PHE A 309 -7.06 -0.64 12.05
CA PHE A 309 -7.05 -1.17 10.67
C PHE A 309 -5.88 -2.12 10.30
N ILE A 310 -4.85 -2.26 11.15
CA ILE A 310 -3.72 -3.16 10.91
C ILE A 310 -3.72 -4.30 11.92
N PHE A 311 -3.82 -5.52 11.37
CA PHE A 311 -3.67 -6.78 12.09
C PHE A 311 -2.90 -7.78 11.19
N ARG A 312 -1.81 -8.36 11.68
CA ARG A 312 -1.02 -9.39 10.97
C ARG A 312 -0.30 -10.30 11.96
N THR A 313 -0.57 -11.60 11.91
CA THR A 313 0.18 -12.62 12.66
C THR A 313 1.23 -13.32 11.79
N GLY A 314 2.18 -13.98 12.43
CA GLY A 314 3.27 -14.72 11.77
C GLY A 314 4.57 -13.94 11.55
N MET A 315 4.62 -12.66 11.91
CA MET A 315 5.85 -11.85 11.91
C MET A 315 5.91 -10.94 13.15
N PRO A 316 6.52 -11.38 14.27
CA PRO A 316 6.62 -10.57 15.47
C PRO A 316 7.35 -9.24 15.25
N VAL A 317 6.77 -8.16 15.78
CA VAL A 317 7.30 -6.79 15.70
C VAL A 317 7.69 -6.31 17.11
N TYR A 318 8.87 -5.71 17.18
CA TYR A 318 9.43 -5.08 18.38
C TYR A 318 9.82 -3.64 18.06
N ILE A 319 9.52 -2.70 18.95
CA ILE A 319 9.81 -1.27 18.74
C ILE A 319 10.68 -0.76 19.90
N ASN A 320 11.83 -0.17 19.54
CA ASN A 320 12.80 0.41 20.45
C ASN A 320 12.85 1.93 20.23
N GLU A 321 12.41 2.70 21.22
CA GLU A 321 12.50 4.17 21.18
C GLU A 321 13.77 4.65 21.87
N PHE A 322 14.46 5.57 21.21
CA PHE A 322 15.56 6.33 21.77
C PHE A 322 15.09 7.75 22.07
N ASN A 323 15.28 8.20 23.30
CA ASN A 323 15.08 9.59 23.71
C ASN A 323 16.24 10.03 24.61
N GLU A 324 16.24 11.28 25.08
CA GLU A 324 17.35 11.80 25.90
C GLU A 324 17.44 11.09 27.28
N PHE A 325 16.29 10.70 27.85
CA PHE A 325 16.14 10.08 29.18
C PHE A 325 16.18 8.55 29.18
N SER A 326 15.86 7.88 28.07
CA SER A 326 15.82 6.40 27.99
C SER A 326 17.18 5.73 28.21
N ASN A 327 18.25 6.52 28.26
CA ASN A 327 19.61 6.08 28.60
C ASN A 327 19.76 5.57 30.05
N GLU A 328 18.84 5.90 30.96
CA GLU A 328 18.90 5.41 32.36
C GLU A 328 18.34 4.00 32.54
N PHE A 329 17.33 3.61 31.75
CA PHE A 329 16.57 2.36 31.98
C PHE A 329 17.10 1.13 31.22
N ALA A 330 18.09 1.29 30.34
CA ALA A 330 18.59 0.22 29.48
C ALA A 330 19.63 -0.72 30.13
N VAL A 331 20.05 -0.47 31.39
CA VAL A 331 21.07 -1.27 32.09
C VAL A 331 20.42 -2.32 33.00
N GLY A 332 19.96 -3.41 32.40
CA GLY A 332 19.19 -4.45 33.12
C GLY A 332 19.45 -5.89 32.68
N LYS A 333 20.57 -6.19 32.00
CA LYS A 333 20.87 -7.55 31.51
C LYS A 333 22.35 -7.82 31.14
N GLU A 334 23.25 -7.71 32.11
CA GLU A 334 24.58 -8.35 32.02
C GLU A 334 25.09 -8.66 33.44
N GLU A 335 25.43 -9.93 33.70
CA GLU A 335 25.99 -10.37 34.99
C GLU A 335 27.52 -10.38 34.93
N GLU A 336 28.20 -9.41 35.57
CA GLU A 336 29.60 -9.56 35.94
C GLU A 336 29.81 -9.40 37.45
N LYS A 337 30.49 -10.37 38.05
CA LYS A 337 30.89 -10.35 39.47
C LYS A 337 32.22 -9.60 39.60
N GLY A 338 32.16 -8.32 39.93
CA GLY A 338 33.34 -7.52 40.30
C GLY A 338 33.01 -6.57 41.44
N GLU A 339 33.73 -6.69 42.57
CA GLU A 339 33.54 -5.78 43.70
C GLU A 339 34.27 -4.45 43.44
N GLY A 340 33.50 -3.39 43.15
CA GLY A 340 34.01 -2.03 43.00
C GLY A 340 32.96 -1.00 43.37
N LYS A 341 33.18 -0.24 44.44
CA LYS A 341 32.36 0.94 44.75
C LYS A 341 32.81 2.10 43.87
N GLY A 342 31.93 2.50 42.95
CA GLY A 342 32.07 3.69 42.11
C GLY A 342 30.84 4.60 42.25
N GLU A 343 30.98 5.84 41.80
CA GLU A 343 29.99 6.90 42.02
C GLU A 343 28.96 6.99 40.88
N GLY A 344 28.20 8.09 40.79
CA GLY A 344 27.07 8.24 39.87
C GLY A 344 27.42 7.95 38.41
N GLY A 345 26.61 7.12 37.76
CA GLY A 345 26.93 6.55 36.44
C GLY A 345 26.76 7.51 35.27
N GLU A 346 27.75 8.38 35.03
CA GLU A 346 27.90 9.00 33.71
C GLU A 346 28.08 7.91 32.64
N ARG A 347 27.29 8.00 31.55
CA ARG A 347 27.37 7.02 30.47
C ARG A 347 28.67 7.19 29.69
N ASN A 348 29.53 6.17 29.71
CA ASN A 348 30.73 6.13 28.87
C ASN A 348 30.36 6.17 27.38
N VAL A 349 30.66 7.31 26.73
CA VAL A 349 30.34 7.62 25.32
C VAL A 349 30.97 6.62 24.34
N ALA A 350 32.10 5.99 24.70
CA ALA A 350 32.73 4.97 23.88
C ALA A 350 31.90 3.68 23.74
N LYS A 351 30.93 3.40 24.63
CA LYS A 351 30.03 2.23 24.50
C LYS A 351 28.85 2.52 23.56
N PRO A 352 28.63 1.70 22.51
CA PRO A 352 27.50 1.87 21.59
C PRO A 352 26.16 1.75 22.32
N THR A 353 25.13 2.42 21.78
CA THR A 353 23.75 2.36 22.32
C THR A 353 23.08 1.03 21.97
N TRP A 354 23.46 0.43 20.84
CA TRP A 354 22.93 -0.84 20.37
C TRP A 354 24.03 -1.62 19.63
N THR A 355 24.03 -2.95 19.74
CA THR A 355 24.96 -3.81 18.99
C THR A 355 24.32 -5.16 18.68
N ASP A 356 24.72 -5.77 17.56
CA ASP A 356 24.44 -7.17 17.26
C ASP A 356 25.72 -7.89 16.78
N SER A 357 25.58 -8.99 16.04
CA SER A 357 26.69 -9.78 15.48
C SER A 357 27.51 -9.09 14.37
N HIS A 358 27.01 -7.98 13.79
CA HIS A 358 27.65 -7.29 12.67
C HIS A 358 27.88 -5.80 12.95
N LEU A 359 26.91 -5.10 13.52
CA LEU A 359 26.93 -3.65 13.69
C LEU A 359 27.00 -3.24 15.17
N LYS A 360 27.80 -2.20 15.43
CA LYS A 360 27.73 -1.33 16.61
C LYS A 360 27.07 -0.03 16.16
N VAL A 361 26.11 0.48 16.93
CA VAL A 361 25.34 1.68 16.64
C VAL A 361 25.34 2.61 17.85
N TRP A 362 25.87 3.82 17.66
CA TRP A 362 25.69 4.95 18.57
C TRP A 362 24.52 5.78 18.05
N VAL A 363 23.66 6.21 18.97
CA VAL A 363 22.44 6.98 18.65
C VAL A 363 22.63 8.41 19.15
N LEU A 364 22.46 9.37 18.25
CA LEU A 364 22.61 10.79 18.50
C LEU A 364 21.21 11.42 18.50
N SER A 365 20.64 11.64 19.69
CA SER A 365 19.41 12.42 19.86
C SER A 365 19.74 13.91 19.76
N VAL A 366 19.20 14.61 18.77
CA VAL A 366 19.46 16.04 18.51
C VAL A 366 18.15 16.83 18.58
N SER A 367 18.01 17.63 19.63
CA SER A 367 16.93 18.61 19.81
C SER A 367 17.32 19.97 19.19
N PRO A 368 16.36 20.84 18.79
CA PRO A 368 16.66 22.17 18.26
C PRO A 368 17.14 23.15 19.35
N THR A 369 17.95 24.14 19.00
CA THR A 369 18.42 25.18 19.97
C THR A 369 17.29 26.04 20.54
N THR A 370 16.15 26.07 19.86
CA THR A 370 14.94 26.81 20.25
C THR A 370 14.20 26.17 21.43
N SER A 371 14.48 24.89 21.78
CA SER A 371 13.79 24.17 22.86
C SER A 371 14.27 24.54 24.28
N ARG A 372 14.23 25.82 24.65
CA ARG A 372 14.42 26.28 26.05
C ARG A 372 13.20 25.92 26.91
N GLY A 373 13.09 24.64 27.26
CA GLY A 373 11.92 24.07 27.93
C GLY A 373 12.18 22.75 28.66
N SER A 374 13.29 22.60 29.38
CA SER A 374 13.51 21.50 30.32
C SER A 374 14.40 21.95 31.50
N PRO A 375 14.15 21.44 32.73
CA PRO A 375 14.60 22.10 33.97
C PRO A 375 16.04 21.73 34.38
N ALA A 376 17.03 22.22 33.64
CA ALA A 376 18.42 22.25 34.10
C ALA A 376 18.60 23.32 35.20
N GLY A 377 18.06 23.09 36.41
CA GLY A 377 17.95 24.16 37.41
C GLY A 377 17.51 23.82 38.85
N SER A 378 17.60 22.57 39.32
CA SER A 378 17.32 22.25 40.74
C SER A 378 18.09 21.02 41.26
N ALA A 379 19.37 21.19 41.56
CA ALA A 379 20.21 20.14 42.11
C ALA A 379 20.28 20.19 43.66
N GLU A 380 19.18 19.87 44.36
CA GLU A 380 19.23 19.66 45.82
C GLU A 380 18.06 18.81 46.37
N GLY A 381 18.39 17.72 47.09
CA GLY A 381 17.42 16.89 47.84
C GLY A 381 16.60 15.88 47.01
N THR A 382 16.26 14.68 47.49
CA THR A 382 16.74 13.94 48.68
C THR A 382 16.84 12.43 48.36
N LYS A 383 17.75 11.72 49.05
CA LYS A 383 17.97 10.27 48.84
C LYS A 383 16.88 9.44 49.50
N ASN A 384 16.22 8.55 48.75
CA ASN A 384 15.59 7.34 49.31
C ASN A 384 15.37 6.26 48.24
N GLY A 385 16.28 5.29 48.16
CA GLY A 385 16.14 4.13 47.27
C GLY A 385 15.47 2.95 47.96
N ARG A 386 14.48 2.33 47.32
CA ARG A 386 13.94 1.02 47.71
C ARG A 386 13.73 0.13 46.49
N LYS A 387 14.60 -0.88 46.33
CA LYS A 387 14.40 -1.96 45.36
C LYS A 387 13.11 -2.72 45.72
N ARG A 388 12.35 -3.16 44.71
CA ARG A 388 11.36 -4.25 44.80
C ARG A 388 11.76 -5.35 43.81
N SER A 389 11.45 -6.60 44.16
CA SER A 389 11.75 -7.79 43.36
C SER A 389 10.62 -8.11 42.37
N LEU A 390 10.89 -9.03 41.43
CA LEU A 390 10.07 -9.27 40.24
C LEU A 390 8.81 -10.12 40.49
N ASP A 391 8.58 -10.58 41.73
CA ASP A 391 7.68 -11.70 42.04
C ASP A 391 6.23 -11.29 42.42
N GLU A 392 5.88 -10.00 42.46
CA GLU A 392 4.51 -9.52 42.80
C GLU A 392 3.54 -9.45 41.59
N PHE A 393 3.92 -9.92 40.39
CA PHE A 393 3.17 -9.71 39.13
C PHE A 393 2.66 -10.98 38.40
N GLN A 394 2.40 -12.07 39.11
CA GLN A 394 1.72 -13.27 38.57
C GLN A 394 0.40 -13.62 39.28
N GLU A 395 -0.53 -12.67 39.33
CA GLU A 395 -1.97 -12.96 39.45
C GLU A 395 -2.80 -11.79 38.87
N GLY A 396 -4.04 -12.06 38.41
CA GLY A 396 -4.97 -10.98 37.99
C GLY A 396 -5.18 -10.74 36.49
N ALA A 397 -5.21 -11.78 35.65
CA ALA A 397 -5.70 -11.64 34.27
C ALA A 397 -7.25 -11.53 34.22
N GLY A 398 -7.82 -10.38 34.57
CA GLY A 398 -9.29 -10.20 34.63
C GLY A 398 -9.79 -8.76 34.63
N ALA A 399 -10.86 -8.54 33.84
CA ALA A 399 -11.78 -7.41 33.84
C ALA A 399 -11.20 -5.97 33.82
N ALA A 400 -11.26 -5.33 32.64
CA ALA A 400 -11.32 -3.87 32.58
C ALA A 400 -12.65 -3.36 33.18
N ALA A 401 -12.54 -2.45 34.15
CA ALA A 401 -13.59 -1.58 34.66
C ALA A 401 -12.90 -0.30 35.20
N ALA A 402 -13.49 0.88 34.97
CA ALA A 402 -12.91 2.14 35.43
C ALA A 402 -13.25 2.40 36.92
N PRO A 403 -12.28 2.78 37.76
CA PRO A 403 -12.54 3.26 39.12
C PRO A 403 -12.59 4.79 39.16
N GLU A 404 -13.76 5.37 39.46
CA GLU A 404 -13.83 6.77 39.91
C GLU A 404 -13.58 6.91 41.42
N LEU A 405 -12.96 8.03 41.79
CA LEU A 405 -12.88 8.64 43.12
C LEU A 405 -12.69 7.72 44.35
N GLY A 406 -11.41 7.50 44.69
CA GLY A 406 -10.97 7.23 46.07
C GLY A 406 -9.74 8.08 46.38
N SER A 407 -9.87 9.12 47.21
CA SER A 407 -8.81 10.11 47.41
C SER A 407 -7.80 9.74 48.50
N GLU A 408 -6.64 9.19 48.12
CA GLU A 408 -5.43 9.31 48.92
C GLU A 408 -4.17 9.37 48.03
N GLY A 409 -3.44 10.48 48.10
CA GLY A 409 -2.46 10.85 47.08
C GLY A 409 -1.10 10.16 47.23
N LYS A 410 -0.74 9.32 46.26
CA LYS A 410 0.67 9.10 45.90
C LYS A 410 0.98 9.89 44.64
N ASN A 411 1.90 10.84 44.75
CA ASN A 411 2.44 11.57 43.61
C ASN A 411 3.32 10.62 42.77
N VAL A 412 2.72 10.01 41.75
CA VAL A 412 3.44 9.31 40.67
C VAL A 412 4.20 10.38 39.88
N SER A 413 5.49 10.16 39.55
CA SER A 413 6.23 11.14 38.76
C SER A 413 5.81 11.12 37.29
N ASP A 414 5.96 12.24 36.57
CA ASP A 414 5.68 12.29 35.12
C ASP A 414 6.54 11.28 34.32
N SER A 415 7.73 10.96 34.82
CA SER A 415 8.59 9.86 34.32
C SER A 415 7.95 8.48 34.50
N ASP A 416 7.46 8.15 35.70
CA ASP A 416 6.80 6.86 35.98
C ASP A 416 5.54 6.71 35.12
N LYS A 417 4.76 7.80 34.99
CA LYS A 417 3.55 7.81 34.16
C LYS A 417 3.88 7.56 32.68
N ARG A 418 4.86 8.28 32.12
CA ARG A 418 5.31 8.07 30.74
C ARG A 418 5.81 6.65 30.48
N ALA A 419 6.52 6.05 31.44
CA ALA A 419 6.94 4.65 31.35
C ALA A 419 5.74 3.68 31.31
N GLN A 420 4.74 3.89 32.18
CA GLN A 420 3.50 3.11 32.20
C GLN A 420 2.70 3.26 30.89
N ASP A 421 2.55 4.49 30.39
CA ASP A 421 1.86 4.81 29.14
C ASP A 421 2.56 4.16 27.92
N GLN A 422 3.90 4.09 27.95
CA GLN A 422 4.69 3.40 26.93
C GLN A 422 4.56 1.87 27.01
N ILE A 423 4.50 1.28 28.21
CA ILE A 423 4.22 -0.15 28.40
C ILE A 423 2.84 -0.52 27.82
N VAL A 424 1.82 0.32 28.03
CA VAL A 424 0.48 0.14 27.43
C VAL A 424 0.55 0.19 25.91
N CYS A 425 1.27 1.15 25.32
CA CYS A 425 1.45 1.23 23.87
C CYS A 425 2.21 0.01 23.30
N GLN A 426 3.23 -0.50 24.01
CA GLN A 426 3.96 -1.70 23.63
C GLN A 426 3.10 -2.96 23.70
N ALA A 427 2.22 -3.09 24.70
CA ALA A 427 1.26 -4.19 24.79
C ALA A 427 0.32 -4.22 23.57
N VAL A 428 -0.22 -3.07 23.16
CA VAL A 428 -1.07 -2.95 21.96
C VAL A 428 -0.34 -3.37 20.69
N VAL A 429 0.90 -2.93 20.48
CA VAL A 429 1.72 -3.36 19.32
C VAL A 429 2.02 -4.87 19.40
N SER A 430 2.24 -5.41 20.60
CA SER A 430 2.40 -6.85 20.80
C SER A 430 1.13 -7.62 20.42
N ASP A 431 -0.06 -7.11 20.75
CA ASP A 431 -1.32 -7.71 20.33
C ASP A 431 -1.55 -7.63 18.81
N MET A 432 -1.06 -6.58 18.13
CA MET A 432 -1.15 -6.42 16.67
C MET A 432 -0.33 -7.44 15.86
N PHE A 433 0.84 -7.85 16.37
CA PHE A 433 1.84 -8.60 15.60
C PHE A 433 2.37 -9.89 16.27
N ASN A 434 2.43 -9.92 17.60
CA ASN A 434 3.01 -11.01 18.39
C ASN A 434 1.94 -11.97 18.93
N SER A 435 0.66 -11.65 18.78
CA SER A 435 -0.46 -12.44 19.30
C SER A 435 -0.61 -13.80 18.61
N ALA A 436 -1.00 -14.82 19.38
CA ALA A 436 -1.36 -16.14 18.86
C ALA A 436 -2.81 -16.22 18.33
N TRP A 437 -3.58 -15.13 18.43
CA TRP A 437 -4.98 -15.04 18.01
C TRP A 437 -5.16 -15.35 16.52
N ARG A 438 -6.26 -16.03 16.18
CA ARG A 438 -6.70 -16.28 14.80
C ARG A 438 -8.19 -15.99 14.67
N LEU A 439 -8.62 -15.63 13.45
CA LEU A 439 -10.01 -15.31 13.14
C LEU A 439 -10.97 -16.44 13.57
N ASP A 440 -10.54 -17.69 13.44
CA ASP A 440 -11.32 -18.90 13.72
C ASP A 440 -11.08 -19.47 15.14
N SER A 441 -10.42 -18.72 16.01
CA SER A 441 -10.26 -19.06 17.43
C SER A 441 -11.56 -18.84 18.20
N LEU A 442 -12.49 -19.77 18.02
CA LEU A 442 -13.64 -19.96 18.90
C LEU A 442 -13.17 -20.42 20.29
N VAL A 443 -13.82 -19.90 21.33
CA VAL A 443 -13.64 -20.32 22.72
C VAL A 443 -15.00 -20.63 23.32
N GLU A 444 -15.10 -21.77 23.99
CA GLU A 444 -16.29 -22.20 24.72
C GLU A 444 -16.40 -21.41 26.04
N MET A 445 -17.57 -20.85 26.29
CA MET A 445 -17.93 -20.11 27.50
C MET A 445 -19.44 -20.26 27.74
N ARG A 446 -19.95 -19.91 28.92
CA ARG A 446 -21.40 -19.92 29.14
C ARG A 446 -22.03 -18.68 28.52
N LEU A 447 -23.22 -18.84 27.96
CA LEU A 447 -23.90 -17.74 27.28
C LEU A 447 -24.08 -16.47 28.15
N PRO A 448 -24.39 -16.55 29.46
CA PRO A 448 -24.42 -15.38 30.34
C PRO A 448 -23.07 -14.68 30.58
N GLU A 449 -21.94 -15.31 30.25
CA GLU A 449 -20.59 -14.76 30.41
C GLU A 449 -20.13 -13.95 29.17
N VAL A 450 -20.89 -14.03 28.06
CA VAL A 450 -20.51 -13.45 26.77
C VAL A 450 -20.64 -11.92 26.80
N ARG A 451 -19.51 -11.23 26.58
CA ARG A 451 -19.49 -9.78 26.41
C ARG A 451 -19.77 -9.41 24.96
N LEU A 452 -20.83 -8.65 24.71
CA LEU A 452 -21.11 -8.04 23.41
C LEU A 452 -20.15 -6.86 23.12
N PRO A 453 -19.91 -6.50 21.83
CA PRO A 453 -20.36 -7.20 20.63
C PRO A 453 -19.46 -8.39 20.29
N ALA A 454 -20.05 -9.59 20.21
CA ALA A 454 -19.32 -10.81 19.85
C ALA A 454 -20.24 -11.79 19.09
N ASN A 455 -19.67 -12.49 18.11
CA ASN A 455 -20.42 -13.48 17.33
C ASN A 455 -20.48 -14.81 18.09
N ILE A 456 -21.71 -15.24 18.38
CA ILE A 456 -22.02 -16.42 19.21
C ILE A 456 -22.47 -17.57 18.30
N PHE A 457 -21.86 -18.74 18.49
CA PHE A 457 -22.18 -19.96 17.77
C PHE A 457 -22.57 -21.06 18.77
N VAL A 458 -23.51 -21.91 18.38
CA VAL A 458 -23.83 -23.17 19.07
C VAL A 458 -23.34 -24.32 18.20
N ARG A 459 -22.95 -25.43 18.82
CA ARG A 459 -22.68 -26.67 18.08
C ARG A 459 -23.96 -27.49 17.98
N ASN A 460 -24.43 -27.73 16.77
CA ASN A 460 -25.61 -28.54 16.53
C ASN A 460 -25.37 -29.99 17.01
N GLY A 461 -26.31 -30.51 17.80
CA GLY A 461 -26.18 -31.83 18.44
C GLY A 461 -26.23 -33.02 17.47
N GLU A 462 -26.89 -32.86 16.32
CA GLU A 462 -27.08 -33.92 15.32
C GLU A 462 -26.05 -33.83 14.18
N THR A 463 -25.74 -32.62 13.71
CA THR A 463 -24.82 -32.42 12.58
C THR A 463 -23.37 -32.16 13.00
N HIS A 464 -23.13 -31.87 14.29
CA HIS A 464 -21.86 -31.39 14.86
C HIS A 464 -21.28 -30.11 14.24
N LYS A 465 -22.00 -29.47 13.31
CA LYS A 465 -21.63 -28.18 12.69
C LYS A 465 -21.80 -27.03 13.67
N LEU A 466 -21.18 -25.90 13.32
CA LEU A 466 -21.32 -24.63 14.02
C LEU A 466 -22.44 -23.84 13.37
N GLU A 467 -23.40 -23.37 14.17
CA GLU A 467 -24.55 -22.58 13.71
C GLU A 467 -24.62 -21.29 14.55
N PRO A 468 -24.97 -20.12 13.98
CA PRO A 468 -25.15 -18.90 14.75
C PRO A 468 -26.23 -19.07 15.83
N TYR A 469 -26.03 -18.51 17.02
CA TYR A 469 -27.03 -18.59 18.09
C TYR A 469 -28.25 -17.71 17.78
N THR A 470 -29.44 -18.31 17.71
CA THR A 470 -30.71 -17.65 17.39
C THR A 470 -31.71 -17.60 18.56
N GLY A 471 -31.24 -17.77 19.80
CA GLY A 471 -32.10 -17.72 21.00
C GLY A 471 -32.22 -16.32 21.62
N PRO A 472 -32.77 -16.20 22.85
CA PRO A 472 -32.91 -14.93 23.56
C PRO A 472 -31.61 -14.13 23.65
N GLY A 473 -31.70 -12.82 23.41
CA GLY A 473 -30.57 -11.90 23.35
C GLY A 473 -29.96 -11.55 24.71
N LEU A 474 -28.71 -11.09 24.70
CA LEU A 474 -27.96 -10.62 25.87
C LEU A 474 -28.26 -9.13 26.19
N ASP A 475 -29.35 -8.59 25.67
CA ASP A 475 -29.84 -7.22 25.90
C ASP A 475 -30.57 -7.07 27.25
N GLY A 476 -30.80 -8.17 27.96
CA GLY A 476 -31.48 -8.21 29.25
C GLY A 476 -33.01 -8.15 29.17
N THR A 477 -33.60 -8.19 27.96
CA THR A 477 -35.07 -8.13 27.82
C THR A 477 -35.76 -9.48 28.05
N GLN A 478 -35.00 -10.59 28.03
CA GLN A 478 -35.49 -11.95 28.25
C GLN A 478 -34.50 -12.76 29.11
N PRO A 479 -34.95 -13.78 29.86
CA PRO A 479 -34.06 -14.68 30.58
C PRO A 479 -33.26 -15.55 29.59
N VAL A 480 -31.94 -15.41 29.64
CA VAL A 480 -31.01 -16.07 28.73
C VAL A 480 -30.63 -17.46 29.27
N PRO A 481 -30.67 -18.54 28.45
CA PRO A 481 -30.36 -19.89 28.92
C PRO A 481 -28.86 -20.08 29.21
N ASP A 482 -28.53 -20.75 30.32
CA ASP A 482 -27.16 -21.17 30.62
C ASP A 482 -26.78 -22.42 29.79
N ILE A 483 -26.39 -22.16 28.55
CA ILE A 483 -25.82 -23.16 27.63
C ILE A 483 -24.34 -22.84 27.32
N PRO A 484 -23.50 -23.86 27.05
CA PRO A 484 -22.18 -23.64 26.49
C PRO A 484 -22.31 -23.11 25.05
N VAL A 485 -21.60 -22.03 24.75
CA VAL A 485 -21.56 -21.39 23.43
C VAL A 485 -20.12 -21.11 23.02
N LEU A 486 -19.89 -21.20 21.71
CA LEU A 486 -18.60 -20.96 21.08
C LEU A 486 -18.57 -19.53 20.56
N VAL A 487 -17.73 -18.69 21.16
CA VAL A 487 -17.62 -17.27 20.79
C VAL A 487 -16.28 -17.01 20.14
N ARG A 488 -16.26 -16.30 19.00
CA ARG A 488 -14.99 -15.81 18.43
C ARG A 488 -14.46 -14.74 19.38
N LYS A 489 -13.35 -15.00 20.08
CA LYS A 489 -12.75 -13.99 20.97
C LYS A 489 -12.48 -12.72 20.15
N PRO A 490 -12.85 -11.51 20.62
CA PRO A 490 -12.41 -10.28 19.97
C PRO A 490 -10.87 -10.27 19.95
N TRP A 491 -10.29 -9.76 18.86
CA TRP A 491 -8.83 -9.61 18.79
C TRP A 491 -8.39 -8.58 19.85
N PRO A 492 -7.41 -8.89 20.74
CA PRO A 492 -7.15 -8.09 21.92
C PRO A 492 -6.89 -6.59 21.68
N GLY A 493 -6.11 -6.22 20.66
CA GLY A 493 -5.82 -4.81 20.36
C GLY A 493 -7.03 -4.00 19.84
N ALA A 494 -8.13 -4.65 19.45
CA ALA A 494 -9.40 -3.97 19.16
C ALA A 494 -10.25 -3.72 20.42
N MET A 495 -9.92 -4.32 21.57
CA MET A 495 -10.55 -3.96 22.85
C MET A 495 -9.98 -2.66 23.44
N THR A 496 -8.80 -2.22 22.99
CA THR A 496 -8.20 -0.94 23.35
C THR A 496 -8.87 0.21 22.61
N GLN A 497 -9.93 0.78 23.19
CA GLN A 497 -10.70 1.87 22.58
C GLN A 497 -9.84 3.11 22.30
N THR A 498 -9.14 3.61 23.33
CA THR A 498 -8.22 4.77 23.30
C THR A 498 -6.81 4.39 23.75
N LEU A 499 -5.81 5.18 23.38
CA LEU A 499 -4.44 5.07 23.90
C LEU A 499 -4.14 6.22 24.90
N PRO A 500 -3.24 6.03 25.89
CA PRO A 500 -2.91 7.09 26.86
C PRO A 500 -2.36 8.35 26.16
N PRO A 501 -2.70 9.58 26.55
CA PRO A 501 -2.31 10.79 25.79
C PRO A 501 -0.79 10.96 25.71
N THR A 502 -0.29 11.41 24.56
CA THR A 502 1.13 11.78 24.38
C THR A 502 1.28 13.23 23.89
N THR A 503 2.51 13.72 23.81
CA THR A 503 2.86 15.04 23.27
C THR A 503 3.81 14.90 22.08
N PRO A 504 3.73 15.78 21.07
CA PRO A 504 4.68 15.79 19.96
C PRO A 504 6.15 15.94 20.41
N SER A 505 7.08 15.46 19.59
CA SER A 505 8.51 15.50 19.88
C SER A 505 9.33 16.08 18.72
N ASP A 506 10.13 17.10 19.02
CA ASP A 506 11.10 17.70 18.12
C ASP A 506 12.51 17.08 18.24
N VAL A 507 12.63 15.86 18.79
CA VAL A 507 13.93 15.15 18.79
C VAL A 507 14.18 14.54 17.40
N SER A 508 15.27 14.94 16.75
CA SER A 508 15.79 14.28 15.55
C SER A 508 16.77 13.18 15.92
N ILE A 509 16.59 11.97 15.38
CA ILE A 509 17.54 10.87 15.57
C ILE A 509 18.54 10.79 14.42
N SER A 510 19.82 10.78 14.78
CA SER A 510 20.96 10.45 13.91
C SER A 510 21.73 9.25 14.46
N TYR A 511 22.59 8.63 13.64
CA TYR A 511 23.34 7.44 14.02
C TYR A 511 24.83 7.55 13.64
N ILE A 512 25.70 6.91 14.42
CA ILE A 512 27.04 6.51 13.95
C ILE A 512 27.05 4.99 13.98
N ILE A 513 27.42 4.38 12.85
CA ILE A 513 27.44 2.93 12.69
C ILE A 513 28.87 2.47 12.37
N GLN A 514 29.29 1.37 12.99
CA GLN A 514 30.53 0.68 12.68
C GLN A 514 30.25 -0.81 12.53
N HIS A 515 30.91 -1.47 11.57
CA HIS A 515 31.06 -2.91 11.64
C HIS A 515 31.96 -3.32 12.82
N HIS A 516 31.91 -4.59 13.24
CA HIS A 516 32.94 -5.16 14.11
C HIS A 516 34.30 -5.25 13.42
N ASP A 517 35.36 -5.39 14.20
CA ASP A 517 36.71 -5.45 13.64
C ASP A 517 36.91 -6.76 12.85
N VAL A 518 37.34 -6.63 11.59
CA VAL A 518 37.49 -7.77 10.68
C VAL A 518 38.81 -8.46 10.95
N ARG A 519 38.68 -9.63 11.59
CA ARG A 519 39.72 -10.62 11.78
C ARG A 519 40.64 -10.79 10.56
N GLY A 520 41.94 -10.72 10.77
CA GLY A 520 42.93 -10.89 9.70
C GLY A 520 42.92 -12.27 9.05
N LYS A 521 43.38 -12.33 7.80
CA LYS A 521 43.34 -13.53 6.93
C LYS A 521 44.06 -14.73 7.55
N PHE A 522 43.41 -15.90 7.58
CA PHE A 522 44.02 -17.15 8.06
C PHE A 522 45.13 -17.65 7.13
N ASN A 523 46.32 -17.87 7.69
CA ASN A 523 47.49 -18.37 6.99
C ASN A 523 47.63 -19.89 7.17
N ALA A 524 47.01 -20.63 6.24
CA ALA A 524 47.02 -22.09 6.25
C ALA A 524 48.44 -22.70 6.16
N ALA A 525 49.38 -22.05 5.47
CA ALA A 525 50.76 -22.55 5.40
C ALA A 525 51.47 -22.45 6.76
N LYS A 526 51.30 -21.33 7.47
CA LYS A 526 51.83 -21.12 8.83
C LYS A 526 51.18 -22.07 9.84
N ALA A 527 49.89 -22.40 9.69
CA ALA A 527 49.21 -23.40 10.50
C ALA A 527 49.78 -24.82 10.29
N ILE A 528 50.04 -25.23 9.04
CA ILE A 528 50.66 -26.53 8.73
C ILE A 528 52.08 -26.60 9.30
N ALA A 529 52.89 -25.54 9.13
CA ALA A 529 54.25 -25.45 9.67
C ALA A 529 54.29 -25.48 11.22
N LEU A 530 53.18 -25.18 11.89
CA LEU A 530 53.00 -25.26 13.34
C LEU A 530 52.40 -26.61 13.80
N GLY A 531 52.34 -27.64 12.94
CA GLY A 531 51.86 -28.98 13.29
C GLY A 531 50.34 -29.16 13.23
N VAL A 532 49.58 -28.15 12.78
CA VAL A 532 48.12 -28.23 12.75
C VAL A 532 47.65 -29.04 11.54
N LYS A 533 47.06 -30.21 11.79
CA LYS A 533 46.48 -31.07 10.74
C LYS A 533 45.33 -30.35 10.02
N LYS A 534 45.42 -30.28 8.68
CA LYS A 534 44.43 -29.66 7.78
C LYS A 534 43.06 -30.34 7.93
N GLY A 535 42.05 -29.59 8.33
CA GLY A 535 40.71 -30.11 8.67
C GLY A 535 39.96 -29.18 9.62
N PRO A 536 39.04 -29.71 10.46
CA PRO A 536 38.22 -28.91 11.38
C PRO A 536 39.04 -27.99 12.32
N ASN A 537 40.28 -28.36 12.62
CA ASN A 537 41.19 -27.58 13.45
C ASN A 537 41.57 -26.22 12.82
N PHE A 538 41.58 -26.08 11.49
CA PHE A 538 41.70 -24.77 10.85
C PHE A 538 40.47 -23.90 11.13
N GLY A 539 39.27 -24.50 11.09
CA GLY A 539 38.03 -23.81 11.45
C GLY A 539 38.00 -23.40 12.93
N LYS A 540 38.47 -24.24 13.84
CA LYS A 540 38.63 -23.89 15.26
C LYS A 540 39.55 -22.67 15.43
N LEU A 541 40.77 -22.74 14.92
CA LEU A 541 41.73 -21.62 14.95
C LEU A 541 41.13 -20.36 14.34
N ALA A 542 40.59 -20.44 13.12
CA ALA A 542 39.93 -19.35 12.41
C ALA A 542 38.62 -18.85 13.07
N SER A 543 38.06 -19.58 14.04
CA SER A 543 36.96 -19.13 14.90
C SER A 543 37.40 -18.50 16.23
N GLY A 544 38.72 -18.37 16.46
CA GLY A 544 39.28 -17.78 17.69
C GLY A 544 39.56 -18.79 18.80
N ARG A 545 39.42 -20.10 18.53
CA ARG A 545 39.70 -21.15 19.50
C ARG A 545 41.07 -21.76 19.25
N SER A 546 41.95 -21.68 20.25
CA SER A 546 43.24 -22.36 20.25
C SER A 546 43.08 -23.86 20.01
N VAL A 547 44.10 -24.48 19.42
CA VAL A 547 44.10 -25.90 19.09
C VAL A 547 45.39 -26.55 19.56
N GLU A 548 45.26 -27.65 20.28
CA GLU A 548 46.37 -28.54 20.60
C GLU A 548 46.71 -29.42 19.39
N THR A 549 48.00 -29.59 19.13
CA THR A 549 48.56 -30.44 18.09
C THR A 549 48.72 -31.89 18.58
N SER A 550 49.13 -32.82 17.71
CA SER A 550 49.48 -34.19 18.14
C SER A 550 50.67 -34.25 19.10
N ASP A 551 51.40 -33.15 19.23
CA ASP A 551 52.73 -33.08 19.83
C ASP A 551 52.66 -32.29 21.16
N GLY A 552 51.46 -32.17 21.75
CA GLY A 552 51.16 -31.45 23.00
C GLY A 552 51.23 -29.91 22.89
N LYS A 553 51.62 -29.37 21.74
CA LYS A 553 51.78 -27.92 21.56
C LYS A 553 50.44 -27.25 21.27
N ILE A 554 50.05 -26.30 22.12
CA ILE A 554 48.91 -25.41 21.90
C ILE A 554 49.30 -24.33 20.88
N ILE A 555 48.50 -24.19 19.82
CA ILE A 555 48.60 -23.12 18.83
C ILE A 555 47.44 -22.15 19.06
N THR A 556 47.74 -20.87 19.27
CA THR A 556 46.71 -19.82 19.39
C THR A 556 46.30 -19.28 18.02
N PRO A 557 45.14 -18.62 17.89
CA PRO A 557 44.73 -17.98 16.65
C PRO A 557 45.78 -17.00 16.10
N ASP A 558 46.38 -16.20 16.96
CA ASP A 558 47.29 -15.08 16.65
C ASP A 558 48.57 -15.58 15.95
N MET A 559 48.99 -16.81 16.26
CA MET A 559 50.09 -17.47 15.58
C MET A 559 49.82 -17.71 14.08
N VAL A 560 48.56 -17.75 13.64
CA VAL A 560 48.14 -18.22 12.29
C VAL A 560 47.23 -17.25 11.54
N LEU A 561 46.96 -16.06 12.06
CA LEU A 561 46.25 -14.97 11.35
C LEU A 561 47.23 -13.92 10.82
N GLY A 562 46.74 -13.06 9.93
CA GLY A 562 47.24 -11.69 9.79
C GLY A 562 46.60 -10.73 10.80
N GLU A 563 46.96 -9.45 10.73
CA GLU A 563 46.44 -8.41 11.60
C GLU A 563 44.93 -8.15 11.39
N THR A 564 44.21 -7.97 12.50
CA THR A 564 42.81 -7.55 12.50
C THR A 564 42.67 -6.14 11.94
N GLN A 565 41.80 -5.97 10.95
CA GLN A 565 41.47 -4.69 10.33
C GLN A 565 40.30 -4.04 11.09
N PRO A 566 40.32 -2.72 11.38
CA PRO A 566 39.19 -2.04 11.98
C PRO A 566 37.90 -2.22 11.17
N GLY A 567 36.76 -2.28 11.87
CA GLY A 567 35.45 -2.24 11.22
C GLY A 567 35.25 -0.94 10.45
N GLY A 568 34.71 -1.02 9.22
CA GLY A 568 34.33 0.19 8.48
C GLY A 568 33.14 0.88 9.13
N GLY A 569 33.13 2.22 9.12
CA GLY A 569 32.07 3.00 9.75
C GLY A 569 31.49 4.12 8.86
N LEU A 570 30.24 4.48 9.17
CA LEU A 570 29.51 5.60 8.57
C LEU A 570 28.88 6.46 9.67
N ALA A 571 28.91 7.78 9.49
CA ALA A 571 28.06 8.69 10.25
C ALA A 571 26.82 9.00 9.41
N PHE A 572 25.64 8.87 10.00
CA PHE A 572 24.35 8.95 9.31
C PHE A 572 23.51 10.01 10.01
N VAL A 573 23.50 11.22 9.44
CA VAL A 573 23.15 12.44 10.16
C VAL A 573 21.95 13.12 9.51
N ASP A 574 20.90 13.32 10.29
CA ASP A 574 19.57 13.74 9.86
C ASP A 574 19.14 15.02 10.59
N ILE A 575 19.01 16.11 9.83
CA ILE A 575 18.89 17.47 10.33
C ILE A 575 17.71 18.15 9.62
N PRO A 576 16.52 18.20 10.25
CA PRO A 576 15.29 18.70 9.63
C PRO A 576 15.32 20.20 9.29
N THR A 577 15.90 21.02 10.17
CA THR A 577 15.93 22.49 10.03
C THR A 577 17.24 23.07 10.62
N PRO A 578 17.64 24.31 10.25
CA PRO A 578 18.96 24.84 10.60
C PRO A 578 19.23 25.01 12.11
N ASP A 579 18.19 25.13 12.93
CA ASP A 579 18.26 25.28 14.39
C ASP A 579 18.70 24.00 15.13
N TYR A 580 18.82 22.87 14.45
CA TYR A 580 19.42 21.63 14.99
C TYR A 580 20.95 21.59 14.85
N VAL A 581 21.55 22.46 14.01
CA VAL A 581 22.96 22.33 13.61
C VAL A 581 23.93 22.55 14.77
N GLU A 582 23.68 23.52 15.66
CA GLU A 582 24.56 23.81 16.80
C GLU A 582 24.62 22.63 17.78
N ASN A 583 23.46 22.09 18.16
CA ASN A 583 23.36 20.92 19.04
C ASN A 583 23.93 19.65 18.40
N LEU A 584 23.98 19.55 17.07
CA LEU A 584 24.71 18.48 16.37
C LEU A 584 26.24 18.66 16.47
N VAL A 585 26.78 19.82 16.10
CA VAL A 585 28.25 19.99 15.95
C VAL A 585 28.98 19.99 17.29
N ASN A 586 28.29 20.34 18.37
CA ASN A 586 28.82 20.35 19.74
C ASN A 586 28.79 18.98 20.44
N ARG A 587 28.39 17.89 19.76
CA ARG A 587 28.29 16.55 20.37
C ARG A 587 29.66 15.91 20.72
N PRO A 588 29.79 15.22 21.86
CA PRO A 588 31.04 14.59 22.31
C PRO A 588 31.45 13.36 21.47
N GLU A 589 30.52 12.72 20.76
CA GLU A 589 30.83 11.56 19.91
C GLU A 589 31.86 11.91 18.81
N TRP A 590 31.87 13.16 18.32
CA TRP A 590 32.81 13.62 17.29
C TRP A 590 34.26 13.74 17.75
N THR A 591 34.50 13.80 19.07
CA THR A 591 35.84 13.88 19.67
C THR A 591 36.28 12.58 20.34
N THR A 592 35.37 11.60 20.49
CA THR A 592 35.64 10.31 21.15
C THR A 592 36.38 9.35 20.18
N PRO A 593 37.64 8.97 20.45
CA PRO A 593 38.45 8.20 19.50
C PRO A 593 37.83 6.86 19.09
N GLU A 594 37.18 6.15 20.01
CA GLU A 594 36.56 4.84 19.80
C GLU A 594 35.38 4.91 18.82
N VAL A 595 34.62 6.00 18.85
CA VAL A 595 33.44 6.24 18.01
C VAL A 595 33.85 6.67 16.60
N MET A 596 34.93 7.44 16.49
CA MET A 596 35.50 7.87 15.21
C MET A 596 36.40 6.81 14.55
N ARG A 597 36.78 5.75 15.28
CA ARG A 597 37.68 4.69 14.80
C ARG A 597 37.07 3.90 13.62
N GLY A 598 37.67 4.05 12.44
CA GLY A 598 37.23 3.34 11.22
C GLY A 598 36.10 4.03 10.45
N LEU A 599 35.65 5.21 10.90
CA LEU A 599 34.74 6.08 10.14
C LEU A 599 35.34 6.43 8.76
N ALA A 600 34.56 6.27 7.69
CA ALA A 600 35.01 6.51 6.32
C ALA A 600 34.20 7.60 5.58
N SER A 601 32.91 7.72 5.87
CA SER A 601 32.03 8.71 5.24
C SER A 601 30.91 9.16 6.18
N PHE A 602 30.56 10.44 6.08
CA PHE A 602 29.27 10.96 6.49
C PHE A 602 28.25 10.80 5.36
N ILE A 603 27.01 10.53 5.73
CA ILE A 603 25.80 10.59 4.91
C ILE A 603 24.87 11.57 5.61
N TRP A 604 24.52 12.65 4.91
CA TRP A 604 23.78 13.79 5.42
C TRP A 604 22.36 13.81 4.82
N ILE A 605 21.34 13.60 5.64
CA ILE A 605 19.95 13.91 5.30
C ILE A 605 19.66 15.32 5.80
N LEU A 606 19.49 16.27 4.88
CA LEU A 606 19.40 17.69 5.22
C LEU A 606 18.09 18.29 4.70
N GLY A 607 17.33 18.93 5.60
CA GLY A 607 16.18 19.76 5.21
C GLY A 607 16.59 21.08 4.51
N PRO A 608 15.62 21.81 3.93
CA PRO A 608 15.90 22.99 3.12
C PRO A 608 16.63 24.11 3.88
N GLY A 609 17.75 24.58 3.32
CA GLY A 609 18.61 25.62 3.88
C GLY A 609 19.67 25.13 4.87
N VAL A 610 19.63 23.86 5.30
CA VAL A 610 20.57 23.32 6.30
C VAL A 610 21.99 23.21 5.74
N GLY A 611 22.17 22.72 4.51
CA GLY A 611 23.49 22.62 3.85
C GLY A 611 24.18 23.96 3.57
N SER A 612 23.45 25.08 3.69
CA SER A 612 23.99 26.43 3.66
C SER A 612 24.46 26.96 5.01
N HIS A 613 24.12 26.30 6.13
CA HIS A 613 24.36 26.84 7.47
C HIS A 613 25.86 27.00 7.79
N PRO A 614 26.34 28.16 8.29
CA PRO A 614 27.76 28.41 8.50
C PRO A 614 28.46 27.37 9.38
N LEU A 615 27.89 27.04 10.54
CA LEU A 615 28.47 26.06 11.48
C LEU A 615 28.59 24.66 10.86
N LEU A 616 27.64 24.26 9.99
CA LEU A 616 27.71 22.95 9.32
C LEU A 616 28.83 22.96 8.27
N ARG A 617 28.99 24.05 7.51
CA ARG A 617 30.09 24.20 6.54
C ARG A 617 31.44 24.22 7.22
N GLU A 618 31.56 24.84 8.39
CA GLU A 618 32.78 24.82 9.20
C GLU A 618 33.09 23.40 9.71
N PHE A 619 32.10 22.69 10.29
CA PHE A 619 32.25 21.30 10.73
C PHE A 619 32.67 20.37 9.58
N VAL A 620 32.01 20.48 8.42
CA VAL A 620 32.35 19.70 7.22
C VAL A 620 33.74 20.03 6.67
N SER A 621 34.21 21.28 6.80
CA SER A 621 35.59 21.65 6.48
C SER A 621 36.60 21.03 7.45
N LYS A 622 36.31 21.03 8.76
CA LYS A 622 37.12 20.38 9.81
C LYS A 622 37.19 18.85 9.66
N MET A 623 36.18 18.24 9.04
CA MET A 623 36.04 16.80 8.81
C MET A 623 36.44 16.35 7.40
N SER A 624 37.08 17.22 6.60
CA SER A 624 37.34 17.03 5.16
C SER A 624 38.22 15.82 4.77
N GLN A 625 38.82 15.11 5.73
CA GLN A 625 39.45 13.80 5.52
C GLN A 625 38.44 12.69 5.17
N TYR A 626 37.19 12.79 5.63
CA TYR A 626 36.12 11.85 5.33
C TYR A 626 35.42 12.21 4.02
N LYS A 627 34.56 11.32 3.51
CA LYS A 627 33.64 11.67 2.42
C LYS A 627 32.32 12.18 2.97
N HIS A 628 31.70 13.14 2.28
CA HIS A 628 30.45 13.77 2.70
C HIS A 628 29.43 13.59 1.56
N ILE A 629 28.50 12.66 1.74
CA ILE A 629 27.41 12.41 0.78
C ILE A 629 26.16 13.13 1.29
N VAL A 630 25.44 13.89 0.46
CA VAL A 630 24.25 14.66 0.86
C VAL A 630 22.99 14.20 0.13
N SER A 631 21.91 14.03 0.87
CA SER A 631 20.57 13.76 0.35
C SER A 631 19.61 14.82 0.85
N SER A 632 19.12 15.66 -0.06
CA SER A 632 18.35 16.86 0.26
C SER A 632 17.67 17.41 -0.98
N SER A 633 16.52 18.09 -0.83
CA SER A 633 15.91 18.88 -1.90
C SER A 633 16.82 20.00 -2.42
N ASP A 634 17.82 20.42 -1.66
CA ASP A 634 18.76 21.47 -2.05
C ASP A 634 19.89 20.98 -2.97
N TYR A 635 20.09 19.65 -3.07
CA TYR A 635 21.24 19.03 -3.76
C TYR A 635 20.87 17.88 -4.71
N CYS A 636 19.73 17.22 -4.50
CA CYS A 636 19.23 16.13 -5.35
C CYS A 636 18.11 16.64 -6.29
N PRO A 637 18.05 16.19 -7.56
CA PRO A 637 17.00 16.60 -8.50
C PRO A 637 15.66 15.86 -8.26
N ASN A 638 14.54 16.46 -8.64
CA ASN A 638 13.19 15.86 -8.56
C ASN A 638 12.91 14.89 -9.74
N TYR A 639 13.70 13.82 -9.84
CA TYR A 639 13.56 12.78 -10.87
C TYR A 639 12.32 11.90 -10.67
N LEU A 640 11.93 11.14 -11.70
CA LEU A 640 10.85 10.13 -11.66
C LEU A 640 11.33 8.82 -10.98
N ALA A 641 10.84 8.51 -9.78
CA ALA A 641 11.34 7.40 -8.95
C ALA A 641 10.70 6.04 -9.24
N PHE A 642 9.58 6.01 -10.00
CA PHE A 642 8.79 4.83 -10.36
C PHE A 642 8.84 4.54 -11.87
N PRO A 643 10.01 4.20 -12.45
CA PRO A 643 10.25 4.32 -13.88
C PRO A 643 9.32 3.51 -14.79
N VAL A 644 8.74 2.39 -14.32
CA VAL A 644 7.80 1.60 -15.13
C VAL A 644 6.46 2.34 -15.30
N GLY A 645 5.85 2.81 -14.20
CA GLY A 645 4.62 3.61 -14.23
C GLY A 645 4.80 4.94 -14.95
N SER A 646 5.87 5.70 -14.67
CA SER A 646 6.11 6.99 -15.33
C SER A 646 6.35 6.85 -16.85
N THR A 647 6.99 5.76 -17.29
CA THR A 647 7.11 5.41 -18.73
C THR A 647 5.75 5.07 -19.34
N GLU A 648 4.82 4.51 -18.56
CA GLU A 648 3.49 4.12 -19.01
C GLU A 648 2.58 5.35 -19.19
N THR A 649 2.50 6.23 -18.19
CA THR A 649 1.79 7.53 -18.31
C THR A 649 2.40 8.39 -19.43
N ALA A 650 3.73 8.43 -19.57
CA ALA A 650 4.38 9.16 -20.67
C ALA A 650 4.06 8.55 -22.05
N HIS A 651 3.93 7.21 -22.16
CA HIS A 651 3.42 6.62 -23.40
C HIS A 651 1.96 6.98 -23.66
N PHE A 652 1.10 7.07 -22.63
CA PHE A 652 -0.27 7.51 -22.81
C PHE A 652 -0.38 8.99 -23.22
N SER A 653 0.50 9.88 -22.72
CA SER A 653 0.53 11.29 -23.16
C SER A 653 0.99 11.48 -24.62
N PHE A 654 1.67 10.49 -25.21
CA PHE A 654 1.95 10.45 -26.65
C PHE A 654 0.87 9.72 -27.48
N ILE A 655 -0.20 9.23 -26.84
CA ILE A 655 -1.38 8.59 -27.47
C ILE A 655 -2.60 9.52 -27.42
N ASP A 656 -2.88 10.10 -26.25
CA ASP A 656 -4.00 11.02 -25.97
C ASP A 656 -3.52 12.17 -25.07
N ASN A 657 -2.85 13.15 -25.69
CA ASN A 657 -2.21 14.28 -25.00
C ASN A 657 -3.20 15.28 -24.36
N GLU A 658 -4.51 15.08 -24.53
CA GLU A 658 -5.56 15.89 -23.89
C GLU A 658 -5.93 15.36 -22.51
N ARG A 659 -5.76 14.05 -22.25
CA ARG A 659 -6.12 13.41 -20.98
C ARG A 659 -4.96 12.75 -20.24
N PHE A 660 -3.80 12.63 -20.87
CA PHE A 660 -2.56 12.24 -20.23
C PHE A 660 -1.47 13.27 -20.53
N HIS A 661 -0.77 13.68 -19.48
CA HIS A 661 0.35 14.61 -19.55
C HIS A 661 1.65 13.90 -19.18
N LEU A 662 2.81 14.47 -19.54
CA LEU A 662 4.08 13.99 -18.98
C LEU A 662 4.09 14.32 -17.48
N PRO A 663 4.31 13.34 -16.58
CA PRO A 663 4.36 13.61 -15.14
C PRO A 663 5.41 14.67 -14.81
N HIS A 664 5.12 15.62 -13.92
CA HIS A 664 6.05 16.70 -13.60
C HIS A 664 7.33 16.17 -12.92
N TYR A 665 8.50 16.45 -13.51
CA TYR A 665 9.82 16.11 -12.99
C TYR A 665 10.85 17.19 -13.35
N ASN A 666 12.00 17.19 -12.67
CA ASN A 666 13.21 17.87 -13.13
C ASN A 666 14.45 17.03 -12.76
N ASN A 667 15.29 16.73 -13.74
CA ASN A 667 16.46 15.85 -13.57
C ASN A 667 17.77 16.60 -13.27
N GLU A 668 17.78 17.93 -13.36
CA GLU A 668 19.01 18.75 -13.28
C GLU A 668 18.92 19.90 -12.26
N GLU A 669 17.73 20.44 -12.00
CA GLU A 669 17.56 21.61 -11.13
C GLU A 669 17.59 21.24 -9.63
N ALA A 670 18.54 21.83 -8.92
CA ALA A 670 18.63 21.89 -7.48
C ALA A 670 19.01 23.33 -7.06
N PRO A 671 18.42 23.92 -6.00
CA PRO A 671 17.37 23.37 -5.15
C PRO A 671 16.05 23.13 -5.89
N GLN A 672 15.30 22.11 -5.48
CA GLN A 672 14.02 21.74 -6.09
C GLN A 672 12.98 22.85 -5.90
N LYS A 673 12.27 23.20 -6.98
CA LYS A 673 11.02 23.98 -6.90
C LYS A 673 9.91 23.09 -6.35
N THR A 674 9.19 23.56 -5.33
CA THR A 674 8.03 22.87 -4.75
C THR A 674 6.83 23.81 -4.69
N PHE A 675 5.63 23.25 -4.54
CA PHE A 675 4.40 24.04 -4.40
C PHE A 675 4.40 24.94 -3.14
N LEU A 676 5.28 24.67 -2.18
CA LEU A 676 5.46 25.45 -0.95
C LEU A 676 6.37 26.67 -1.16
N THR A 677 7.47 26.55 -1.91
CA THR A 677 8.48 27.61 -2.09
C THR A 677 8.20 28.52 -3.31
N PRO A 678 7.82 29.80 -3.10
CA PRO A 678 7.55 30.72 -4.21
C PRO A 678 8.85 31.22 -4.85
N GLY A 679 9.30 30.52 -5.90
CA GLY A 679 10.44 30.93 -6.72
C GLY A 679 11.82 30.74 -6.06
N PRO A 680 12.90 31.18 -6.72
CA PRO A 680 14.25 31.10 -6.17
C PRO A 680 14.41 32.04 -4.98
N ARG A 681 14.92 31.53 -3.85
CA ARG A 681 15.50 32.38 -2.80
C ARG A 681 16.61 33.21 -3.43
N SER A 682 16.69 34.50 -3.10
CA SER A 682 17.68 35.43 -3.68
C SER A 682 19.12 34.99 -3.43
N ASP A 683 19.35 34.24 -2.35
CA ASP A 683 20.61 33.56 -2.03
C ASP A 683 20.73 32.20 -2.75
N SER A 684 20.57 32.19 -4.07
CA SER A 684 21.00 31.03 -4.86
C SER A 684 22.50 30.85 -4.64
N PRO A 685 22.99 29.69 -4.15
CA PRO A 685 24.42 29.49 -3.97
C PRO A 685 25.13 29.74 -5.30
N THR A 686 26.14 30.60 -5.28
CA THR A 686 26.83 31.05 -6.49
C THR A 686 27.35 29.87 -7.29
N LYS A 687 27.19 29.94 -8.63
CA LYS A 687 27.63 28.89 -9.55
C LYS A 687 29.16 28.80 -9.64
N ASP A 688 29.78 28.20 -8.62
CA ASP A 688 31.10 27.58 -8.67
C ASP A 688 30.92 26.05 -8.55
N PRO A 689 30.72 25.31 -9.66
CA PRO A 689 30.44 23.88 -9.64
C PRO A 689 31.62 23.00 -9.19
N LEU A 690 32.75 23.58 -8.80
CA LEU A 690 33.99 22.88 -8.44
C LEU A 690 34.30 22.90 -6.94
N LYS A 691 33.44 23.48 -6.08
CA LYS A 691 33.68 23.61 -4.63
C LYS A 691 32.53 23.21 -3.70
N SER A 692 31.60 22.36 -4.15
CA SER A 692 30.75 21.63 -3.19
C SER A 692 31.58 20.57 -2.47
N VAL A 693 31.72 20.67 -1.14
CA VAL A 693 32.33 19.61 -0.31
C VAL A 693 31.43 18.38 -0.23
N PHE A 694 30.12 18.56 -0.45
CA PHE A 694 29.15 17.48 -0.51
C PHE A 694 29.04 16.86 -1.90
N LEU A 695 29.06 15.53 -1.97
CA LEU A 695 28.67 14.73 -3.12
C LEU A 695 27.16 14.43 -3.07
N PRO A 696 26.34 14.83 -4.06
CA PRO A 696 24.92 14.49 -4.08
C PRO A 696 24.66 12.97 -4.10
N ALA A 697 23.74 12.52 -3.25
CA ALA A 697 23.22 11.17 -3.24
C ALA A 697 22.37 10.89 -4.48
N SER A 698 22.33 9.62 -4.89
CA SER A 698 21.48 9.15 -5.99
C SER A 698 21.04 7.70 -5.74
N PRO A 699 19.86 7.26 -6.24
CA PRO A 699 19.45 5.87 -6.11
C PRO A 699 20.45 4.90 -6.76
N ASN A 700 20.61 3.73 -6.13
CA ASN A 700 21.58 2.69 -6.48
C ASN A 700 23.06 3.13 -6.43
N LEU A 701 23.36 4.30 -5.84
CA LEU A 701 24.71 4.66 -5.38
C LEU A 701 25.10 3.73 -4.24
N ARG A 702 26.30 3.16 -4.31
CA ARG A 702 26.85 2.30 -3.26
C ARG A 702 28.00 2.96 -2.52
N VAL A 703 28.02 2.76 -1.21
CA VAL A 703 29.15 3.04 -0.33
C VAL A 703 29.67 1.69 0.14
N GLU A 704 30.65 1.16 -0.59
CA GLU A 704 31.35 -0.07 -0.25
C GLU A 704 32.36 0.26 0.86
N LEU A 705 32.31 -0.47 1.97
CA LEU A 705 33.14 -0.21 3.14
C LEU A 705 34.23 -1.28 3.30
N GLN A 706 33.90 -2.53 2.97
CA GLN A 706 34.81 -3.68 3.01
C GLN A 706 34.60 -4.58 1.78
N PRO A 707 35.68 -5.19 1.23
CA PRO A 707 37.03 -5.27 1.77
C PRO A 707 37.91 -4.02 1.57
N LYS A 708 37.42 -3.00 0.87
CA LYS A 708 38.02 -1.65 0.77
C LYS A 708 36.93 -0.60 0.77
N PHE A 709 37.24 0.61 1.23
CA PHE A 709 36.34 1.75 1.08
C PHE A 709 36.33 2.25 -0.37
N GLN A 710 35.14 2.30 -0.98
CA GLN A 710 34.90 2.84 -2.31
C GLN A 710 33.47 3.39 -2.42
N ILE A 711 33.30 4.59 -2.97
CA ILE A 711 32.00 5.05 -3.45
C ILE A 711 31.85 4.56 -4.90
N ASN A 712 30.83 3.76 -5.16
CA ASN A 712 30.60 3.11 -6.45
C ASN A 712 29.28 3.59 -7.07
N SER A 713 29.39 4.32 -8.18
CA SER A 713 28.27 4.85 -8.96
C SER A 713 27.92 4.02 -10.20
N SER A 714 28.55 2.87 -10.44
CA SER A 714 28.29 2.06 -11.65
C SER A 714 26.87 1.48 -11.71
N GLY A 715 26.19 1.38 -10.56
CA GLY A 715 24.79 0.98 -10.45
C GLY A 715 23.78 2.13 -10.62
N VAL A 716 24.23 3.39 -10.61
CA VAL A 716 23.35 4.57 -10.70
C VAL A 716 22.79 4.68 -12.11
N HIS A 717 21.50 4.38 -12.26
CA HIS A 717 20.80 4.55 -13.53
C HIS A 717 20.57 6.04 -13.83
N LYS A 718 20.65 6.40 -15.11
CA LYS A 718 20.26 7.75 -15.53
C LYS A 718 18.76 7.97 -15.28
N PRO A 719 18.34 9.14 -14.75
CA PRO A 719 16.94 9.51 -14.66
C PRO A 719 16.19 9.36 -16.00
N LEU A 720 14.90 9.09 -15.93
CA LEU A 720 14.04 9.03 -17.12
C LEU A 720 13.87 10.41 -17.74
N ASP A 721 13.83 10.44 -19.08
CA ASP A 721 13.49 11.62 -19.86
C ASP A 721 12.34 11.33 -20.83
N GLY A 722 11.40 12.28 -20.96
CA GLY A 722 10.18 12.16 -21.75
C GLY A 722 10.41 11.98 -23.26
N GLU A 723 11.32 12.74 -23.87
CA GLU A 723 11.63 12.59 -25.29
C GLU A 723 12.44 11.32 -25.54
N GLY A 724 13.30 10.92 -24.59
CA GLY A 724 13.90 9.59 -24.55
C GLY A 724 12.86 8.45 -24.56
N ILE A 725 11.79 8.56 -23.76
CA ILE A 725 10.69 7.56 -23.73
C ILE A 725 9.97 7.51 -25.09
N ARG A 726 9.63 8.67 -25.66
CA ARG A 726 8.85 8.81 -26.91
C ARG A 726 9.39 7.97 -28.08
N GLN A 727 10.70 7.81 -28.16
CA GLN A 727 11.37 7.07 -29.23
C GLN A 727 11.03 5.56 -29.21
N HIS A 728 10.79 4.96 -28.03
CA HIS A 728 10.65 3.52 -27.84
C HIS A 728 9.24 2.96 -28.12
N MET A 729 8.22 3.82 -28.30
CA MET A 729 6.85 3.38 -28.62
C MET A 729 6.72 2.88 -30.08
N SER A 730 5.98 1.77 -30.28
CA SER A 730 5.80 1.12 -31.59
C SER A 730 5.08 1.99 -32.64
N SER A 731 5.47 1.84 -33.89
CA SER A 731 4.88 2.55 -35.04
C SER A 731 3.41 2.17 -35.30
N ARG A 732 2.97 0.97 -34.87
CA ARG A 732 1.58 0.52 -34.97
C ARG A 732 0.68 1.27 -33.98
N VAL A 733 1.14 1.47 -32.74
CA VAL A 733 0.43 2.30 -31.74
C VAL A 733 0.39 3.76 -32.18
N LYS A 734 1.52 4.33 -32.62
CA LYS A 734 1.62 5.69 -33.21
C LYS A 734 0.77 5.91 -34.47
N ARG A 735 0.33 4.84 -35.14
CA ARG A 735 -0.64 4.92 -36.25
C ARG A 735 -2.08 4.86 -35.73
N ALA A 736 -2.37 3.92 -34.83
CA ALA A 736 -3.70 3.76 -34.25
C ALA A 736 -4.16 5.00 -33.46
N ALA A 737 -3.27 5.63 -32.68
CA ALA A 737 -3.56 6.88 -31.98
C ALA A 737 -3.95 8.02 -32.94
N ARG A 738 -3.22 8.19 -34.05
CA ARG A 738 -3.54 9.20 -35.07
C ARG A 738 -4.88 8.92 -35.76
N VAL A 739 -5.20 7.67 -36.05
CA VAL A 739 -6.52 7.29 -36.61
C VAL A 739 -7.63 7.57 -35.59
N ALA A 740 -7.43 7.27 -34.31
CA ALA A 740 -8.41 7.61 -33.26
C ALA A 740 -8.63 9.13 -33.14
N ASN A 741 -7.57 9.94 -33.20
CA ASN A 741 -7.71 11.40 -33.21
C ASN A 741 -8.44 11.91 -34.47
N GLN A 742 -8.15 11.35 -35.64
CA GLN A 742 -8.88 11.69 -36.89
C GLN A 742 -10.36 11.31 -36.82
N ASP A 743 -10.68 10.18 -36.19
CA ASP A 743 -12.05 9.69 -35.99
C ASP A 743 -12.82 10.55 -34.98
N ILE A 744 -12.17 11.00 -33.89
CA ILE A 744 -12.73 11.98 -32.95
C ILE A 744 -13.10 13.30 -33.65
N GLN A 745 -12.34 13.71 -34.68
CA GLN A 745 -12.62 14.90 -35.48
C GLN A 745 -13.63 14.65 -36.63
N SER A 746 -14.21 13.45 -36.75
CA SER A 746 -15.24 13.17 -37.76
C SER A 746 -16.57 13.85 -37.41
N PRO A 747 -17.38 14.27 -38.40
CA PRO A 747 -18.70 14.85 -38.14
C PRO A 747 -19.61 13.93 -37.31
N GLN A 748 -19.58 12.62 -37.59
CA GLN A 748 -20.39 11.60 -36.91
C GLN A 748 -19.99 11.46 -35.43
N PHE A 749 -18.68 11.51 -35.13
CA PHE A 749 -18.22 11.48 -33.74
C PHE A 749 -18.52 12.79 -33.02
N GLN A 750 -18.40 13.94 -33.68
CA GLN A 750 -18.74 15.25 -33.10
C GLN A 750 -20.25 15.39 -32.83
N GLU A 751 -21.11 14.80 -33.66
CA GLU A 751 -22.55 14.69 -33.40
C GLU A 751 -22.84 13.86 -32.14
N ALA A 752 -22.33 12.62 -32.08
CA ALA A 752 -22.49 11.74 -30.91
C ALA A 752 -21.88 12.34 -29.61
N LEU A 753 -20.74 13.03 -29.72
CA LEU A 753 -20.11 13.77 -28.62
C LEU A 753 -20.98 14.96 -28.18
N GLY A 754 -21.62 15.65 -29.13
CA GLY A 754 -22.62 16.67 -28.86
C GLY A 754 -23.83 16.12 -28.10
N ASP A 755 -24.32 14.94 -28.48
CA ASP A 755 -25.47 14.27 -27.85
C ASP A 755 -25.19 13.86 -26.39
N VAL A 756 -24.00 13.32 -26.13
CA VAL A 756 -23.50 13.07 -24.77
C VAL A 756 -23.39 14.38 -23.99
N ARG A 757 -22.74 15.40 -24.56
CA ARG A 757 -22.52 16.71 -23.89
C ARG A 757 -23.81 17.44 -23.54
N ARG A 758 -24.80 17.51 -24.45
CA ARG A 758 -26.08 18.23 -24.20
C ARG A 758 -26.81 17.75 -22.93
N ASN A 759 -26.55 16.52 -22.49
CA ASN A 759 -27.21 15.88 -21.35
C ASN A 759 -26.33 15.79 -20.08
N VAL A 760 -25.21 16.52 -20.05
CA VAL A 760 -24.23 16.54 -18.95
C VAL A 760 -24.15 17.95 -18.33
N PRO A 761 -24.50 18.14 -17.05
CA PRO A 761 -24.12 19.33 -16.28
C PRO A 761 -22.62 19.30 -15.93
N ASN A 762 -21.99 20.47 -15.79
CA ASN A 762 -20.55 20.65 -15.52
C ASN A 762 -19.64 19.76 -16.40
N GLN A 763 -19.79 19.88 -17.72
CA GLN A 763 -18.95 19.20 -18.72
C GLN A 763 -17.44 19.50 -18.56
N ASP A 764 -17.14 20.65 -17.96
CA ASP A 764 -15.83 21.20 -17.65
C ASP A 764 -15.21 20.66 -16.35
N ALA A 765 -15.98 19.96 -15.50
CA ALA A 765 -15.43 19.27 -14.33
C ALA A 765 -14.39 18.23 -14.75
N GLU A 766 -13.29 18.14 -14.01
CA GLU A 766 -12.21 17.20 -14.25
C GLU A 766 -12.21 16.09 -13.21
N ILE A 767 -12.03 14.84 -13.65
CA ILE A 767 -11.72 13.70 -12.77
C ILE A 767 -10.29 13.24 -13.07
N ILE A 768 -9.46 13.20 -12.02
CA ILE A 768 -8.06 12.83 -12.07
C ILE A 768 -7.85 11.59 -11.20
N THR A 769 -7.68 10.42 -11.82
CA THR A 769 -7.43 9.17 -11.08
C THR A 769 -5.95 9.09 -10.73
N LEU A 770 -5.60 9.62 -9.56
CA LEU A 770 -4.23 9.72 -9.05
C LEU A 770 -3.61 8.33 -8.83
N GLY A 771 -4.40 7.39 -8.30
CA GLY A 771 -4.03 5.99 -8.10
C GLY A 771 -5.20 5.06 -8.39
N THR A 772 -4.89 3.87 -8.91
CA THR A 772 -5.89 3.02 -9.60
C THR A 772 -5.77 1.52 -9.32
N GLY A 773 -4.95 1.14 -8.34
CA GLY A 773 -4.70 -0.25 -7.96
C GLY A 773 -5.19 -0.59 -6.55
N SER A 774 -5.40 -1.88 -6.33
CA SER A 774 -5.82 -2.47 -5.05
C SER A 774 -4.66 -3.04 -4.23
N SER A 775 -4.81 -3.04 -2.91
CA SER A 775 -4.04 -3.74 -1.87
C SER A 775 -2.59 -3.30 -1.64
N LEU A 776 -1.72 -3.37 -2.66
CA LEU A 776 -0.28 -3.12 -2.52
C LEU A 776 0.28 -2.39 -3.76
N PRO A 777 1.00 -1.27 -3.62
CA PRO A 777 1.45 -0.46 -4.74
C PRO A 777 2.48 -1.22 -5.62
N SER A 778 2.10 -1.49 -6.86
CA SER A 778 2.92 -2.25 -7.82
C SER A 778 3.83 -1.34 -8.67
N LYS A 779 4.60 -1.97 -9.57
CA LYS A 779 5.43 -1.26 -10.55
C LYS A 779 4.62 -0.46 -11.59
N HIS A 780 3.32 -0.75 -11.73
CA HIS A 780 2.45 -0.13 -12.73
C HIS A 780 1.42 0.82 -12.12
N ARG A 781 0.81 0.46 -10.99
CA ARG A 781 -0.25 1.23 -10.32
C ARG A 781 0.11 1.54 -8.88
N THR A 782 -0.36 2.68 -8.37
CA THR A 782 -0.36 2.98 -6.94
C THR A 782 -1.74 2.71 -6.35
N VAL A 783 -1.80 2.69 -5.03
CA VAL A 783 -3.04 2.51 -4.24
C VAL A 783 -4.02 3.67 -4.44
N SER A 784 -5.28 3.51 -4.08
CA SER A 784 -6.36 4.29 -4.72
C SER A 784 -6.54 5.71 -4.14
N ALA A 785 -6.71 6.66 -5.07
CA ALA A 785 -7.09 8.03 -4.81
C ALA A 785 -7.60 8.68 -6.11
N THR A 786 -8.71 9.43 -6.06
CA THR A 786 -9.28 10.12 -7.22
C THR A 786 -9.72 11.55 -6.86
N LEU A 787 -9.12 12.53 -7.53
CA LEU A 787 -9.45 13.95 -7.37
C LEU A 787 -10.54 14.36 -8.37
N LEU A 788 -11.62 14.94 -7.88
CA LEU A 788 -12.64 15.64 -8.65
C LEU A 788 -12.43 17.15 -8.51
N ARG A 789 -12.40 17.87 -9.64
CA ARG A 789 -12.36 19.34 -9.69
C ARG A 789 -13.64 19.83 -10.35
N VAL A 790 -14.38 20.73 -9.69
CA VAL A 790 -15.59 21.35 -10.23
C VAL A 790 -15.35 22.86 -10.36
N PRO A 791 -15.11 23.37 -11.58
CA PRO A 791 -14.83 24.79 -11.83
C PRO A 791 -15.87 25.72 -11.19
N GLY A 792 -15.39 26.81 -10.61
CA GLY A 792 -16.22 27.77 -9.85
C GLY A 792 -16.71 27.28 -8.47
N VAL A 793 -16.56 25.99 -8.14
CA VAL A 793 -17.01 25.42 -6.86
C VAL A 793 -15.82 25.04 -5.97
N GLY A 794 -14.97 24.10 -6.42
CA GLY A 794 -13.82 23.61 -5.64
C GLY A 794 -13.40 22.18 -6.02
N ASN A 795 -12.49 21.62 -5.21
CA ASN A 795 -11.93 20.28 -5.42
C ASN A 795 -12.32 19.33 -4.28
N TYR A 796 -12.40 18.04 -4.60
CA TYR A 796 -12.90 16.95 -3.75
C TYR A 796 -12.04 15.71 -3.98
N LEU A 797 -11.67 15.00 -2.92
CA LEU A 797 -10.81 13.81 -3.01
C LEU A 797 -11.58 12.57 -2.56
N PHE A 798 -11.68 11.57 -3.42
CA PHE A 798 -12.23 10.25 -3.15
C PHE A 798 -11.10 9.26 -2.87
N ASP A 799 -10.97 8.87 -1.61
CA ASP A 799 -9.87 8.08 -1.05
C ASP A 799 -8.49 8.73 -1.23
N CYS A 800 -7.56 8.40 -0.34
CA CYS A 800 -6.26 9.04 -0.21
C CYS A 800 -5.21 8.02 0.24
N GLY A 801 -5.00 6.97 -0.55
CA GLY A 801 -3.98 5.94 -0.29
C GLY A 801 -2.54 6.48 -0.22
N GLU A 802 -1.61 5.62 0.20
CA GLU A 802 -0.17 5.93 0.28
C GLU A 802 0.34 6.63 -1.00
N ASN A 803 1.05 7.74 -0.81
CA ASN A 803 1.70 8.57 -1.82
C ASN A 803 0.76 9.41 -2.71
N THR A 804 -0.48 9.65 -2.26
CA THR A 804 -1.42 10.56 -2.97
C THR A 804 -0.85 11.96 -3.18
N LEU A 805 -0.12 12.51 -2.19
CA LEU A 805 0.56 13.81 -2.34
C LEU A 805 1.69 13.79 -3.38
N GLY A 806 2.37 12.65 -3.56
CA GLY A 806 3.35 12.48 -4.63
C GLY A 806 2.69 12.48 -6.00
N GLN A 807 1.61 11.72 -6.17
CA GLN A 807 0.84 11.70 -7.42
C GLN A 807 0.24 13.08 -7.77
N LEU A 808 -0.22 13.85 -6.77
CA LEU A 808 -0.65 15.25 -6.96
C LEU A 808 0.49 16.14 -7.51
N GLN A 809 1.69 16.03 -6.96
CA GLN A 809 2.90 16.73 -7.45
C GLN A 809 3.41 16.22 -8.80
N ARG A 810 2.95 15.05 -9.26
CA ARG A 810 3.20 14.55 -10.63
C ARG A 810 2.12 14.97 -11.62
N ALA A 811 0.89 15.21 -11.16
CA ALA A 811 -0.26 15.60 -11.99
C ALA A 811 -0.28 17.09 -12.38
N PHE A 812 0.32 17.95 -11.57
CA PHE A 812 0.18 19.41 -11.65
C PHE A 812 1.52 20.14 -11.50
N SER A 813 1.61 21.38 -12.00
CA SER A 813 2.76 22.25 -11.71
C SER A 813 2.75 22.69 -10.23
N PRO A 814 3.86 23.21 -9.68
CA PRO A 814 3.88 23.76 -8.32
C PRO A 814 2.80 24.82 -8.07
N GLU A 815 2.44 25.59 -9.10
CA GLU A 815 1.43 26.65 -9.08
C GLU A 815 0.01 26.06 -9.16
N GLU A 816 -0.29 25.21 -10.16
CA GLU A 816 -1.61 24.56 -10.28
C GLU A 816 -1.89 23.66 -9.07
N LEU A 817 -0.88 22.98 -8.51
CA LEU A 817 -1.02 22.23 -7.26
C LEU A 817 -1.35 23.13 -6.08
N ARG A 818 -0.76 24.33 -5.99
CA ARG A 818 -1.06 25.29 -4.93
C ARG A 818 -2.50 25.80 -5.03
N GLU A 819 -3.08 25.87 -6.22
CA GLU A 819 -4.50 26.16 -6.43
C GLU A 819 -5.39 24.94 -6.11
N VAL A 820 -5.02 23.73 -6.57
CA VAL A 820 -5.72 22.48 -6.25
C VAL A 820 -5.82 22.25 -4.75
N LEU A 821 -4.72 22.40 -4.01
CA LEU A 821 -4.70 22.31 -2.56
C LEU A 821 -5.46 23.46 -1.91
N ARG A 822 -5.31 24.70 -2.39
CA ARG A 822 -6.06 25.84 -1.84
C ARG A 822 -7.57 25.60 -1.93
N ASP A 823 -8.08 25.05 -3.02
CA ASP A 823 -9.53 24.94 -3.23
C ASP A 823 -10.09 23.52 -2.97
N LEU A 824 -9.30 22.64 -2.35
CA LEU A 824 -9.77 21.38 -1.78
C LEU A 824 -10.70 21.64 -0.59
N ARG A 825 -11.96 21.18 -0.71
CA ARG A 825 -13.02 21.36 0.30
C ARG A 825 -13.30 20.10 1.12
N VAL A 826 -13.31 18.92 0.50
CA VAL A 826 -13.66 17.66 1.16
C VAL A 826 -12.71 16.53 0.76
N ILE A 827 -12.27 15.76 1.74
CA ILE A 827 -11.74 14.39 1.55
C ILE A 827 -12.81 13.41 2.01
N TRP A 828 -13.27 12.54 1.13
CA TRP A 828 -14.09 11.37 1.46
C TRP A 828 -13.19 10.15 1.57
N ILE A 829 -13.31 9.40 2.67
CA ILE A 829 -12.64 8.11 2.87
C ILE A 829 -13.73 7.04 2.97
N SER A 830 -13.73 6.09 2.03
CA SER A 830 -14.79 5.08 1.88
C SER A 830 -14.79 4.03 2.99
N HIS A 831 -13.61 3.64 3.45
CA HIS A 831 -13.41 2.62 4.49
C HIS A 831 -11.96 2.62 5.02
N LEU A 832 -11.70 1.77 6.02
CA LEU A 832 -10.45 1.79 6.78
C LEU A 832 -9.29 0.93 6.22
N HIS A 833 -9.38 0.31 5.04
CA HIS A 833 -8.21 -0.39 4.48
C HIS A 833 -7.10 0.60 4.07
N ALA A 834 -5.86 0.24 4.36
CA ALA A 834 -4.72 1.14 4.35
C ALA A 834 -4.42 1.77 2.97
N ASP A 835 -4.71 1.03 1.90
CA ASP A 835 -4.63 1.45 0.51
C ASP A 835 -5.62 2.56 0.11
N HIS A 836 -6.56 2.92 1.00
CA HIS A 836 -7.54 3.98 0.77
C HIS A 836 -7.29 5.25 1.62
N HIS A 837 -6.32 5.26 2.55
CA HIS A 837 -6.16 6.42 3.45
C HIS A 837 -4.74 6.74 3.96
N LEU A 838 -3.70 5.93 3.73
CA LEU A 838 -2.36 6.22 4.27
C LEU A 838 -1.67 7.49 3.73
N GLY A 839 -2.20 8.17 2.70
CA GLY A 839 -1.73 9.48 2.25
C GLY A 839 -2.43 10.68 2.92
N THR A 840 -3.48 10.43 3.71
CA THR A 840 -4.39 11.47 4.24
C THR A 840 -3.66 12.54 5.06
N VAL A 841 -2.79 12.12 5.98
CA VAL A 841 -2.00 13.03 6.84
C VAL A 841 -1.11 13.96 6.01
N SER A 842 -0.46 13.44 4.96
CA SER A 842 0.38 14.24 4.06
C SER A 842 -0.42 15.25 3.24
N VAL A 843 -1.58 14.86 2.70
CA VAL A 843 -2.45 15.80 1.97
C VAL A 843 -3.02 16.88 2.88
N ILE A 844 -3.41 16.54 4.12
CA ILE A 844 -3.87 17.54 5.11
C ILE A 844 -2.76 18.53 5.48
N ARG A 845 -1.53 18.06 5.70
CA ARG A 845 -0.37 18.94 5.96
C ARG A 845 -0.13 19.89 4.78
N ALA A 846 -0.06 19.35 3.56
CA ALA A 846 0.15 20.14 2.35
C ALA A 846 -0.97 21.16 2.10
N TRP A 847 -2.22 20.80 2.38
CA TRP A 847 -3.36 21.70 2.37
C TRP A 847 -3.16 22.84 3.38
N HIS A 848 -2.89 22.53 4.65
CA HIS A 848 -2.71 23.52 5.72
C HIS A 848 -1.57 24.49 5.41
N GLU A 849 -0.43 23.99 4.95
CA GLU A 849 0.74 24.81 4.60
C GLU A 849 0.45 25.78 3.44
N VAL A 850 -0.49 25.45 2.56
CA VAL A 850 -0.95 26.28 1.45
C VAL A 850 -2.06 27.26 1.84
N THR A 851 -2.97 26.89 2.76
CA THR A 851 -4.14 27.70 3.15
C THR A 851 -3.93 28.58 4.38
N HIS A 852 -3.11 28.14 5.33
CA HIS A 852 -2.87 28.80 6.62
C HIS A 852 -1.39 29.08 6.89
N GLY A 853 -0.47 28.51 6.10
CA GLY A 853 0.97 28.69 6.21
C GLY A 853 1.66 27.58 6.99
N THR A 854 3.00 27.62 6.99
CA THR A 854 3.84 26.60 7.63
C THR A 854 3.59 26.51 9.14
N LEU A 855 3.37 25.29 9.61
CA LEU A 855 3.16 24.99 11.03
C LEU A 855 4.45 25.27 11.83
N SER A 856 4.41 26.28 12.70
CA SER A 856 5.51 26.58 13.63
C SER A 856 5.23 25.98 15.01
N SER A 857 6.23 25.32 15.61
CA SER A 857 6.17 24.83 16.99
C SER A 857 6.10 25.96 18.03
N THR A 858 6.43 27.20 17.66
CA THR A 858 6.32 28.39 18.51
C THR A 858 5.00 29.16 18.36
N ALA A 859 4.07 28.68 17.52
CA ALA A 859 2.76 29.33 17.37
C ALA A 859 1.93 29.16 18.67
N PRO A 860 1.29 30.23 19.19
CA PRO A 860 0.44 30.10 20.37
C PRO A 860 -0.76 29.20 20.04
N VAL A 861 -0.99 28.18 20.87
CA VAL A 861 -2.12 27.23 20.73
C VAL A 861 -3.42 28.02 20.56
N PRO A 862 -4.14 27.89 19.43
CA PRO A 862 -5.36 28.64 19.20
C PRO A 862 -6.37 28.43 20.33
N LYS A 863 -7.19 29.45 20.62
CA LYS A 863 -8.43 29.22 21.36
C LYS A 863 -9.28 28.28 20.51
N VAL A 864 -9.73 27.17 21.09
CA VAL A 864 -10.67 26.27 20.43
C VAL A 864 -11.96 27.06 20.19
N GLU A 865 -12.52 26.91 18.99
CA GLU A 865 -13.83 27.43 18.66
C GLU A 865 -14.83 26.28 18.72
N HIS A 866 -15.96 26.53 19.37
CA HIS A 866 -17.03 25.56 19.60
C HIS A 866 -18.36 25.99 18.92
N ASP A 867 -18.48 27.26 18.51
CA ASP A 867 -19.61 27.70 17.68
C ASP A 867 -19.50 27.12 16.27
N LEU A 868 -20.32 26.11 15.99
CA LEU A 868 -20.39 25.44 14.69
C LEU A 868 -20.79 26.39 13.55
N THR A 869 -21.48 27.50 13.85
CA THR A 869 -21.79 28.57 12.87
C THR A 869 -20.52 29.26 12.39
N LYS A 870 -19.59 29.50 13.32
CA LYS A 870 -18.27 30.08 13.02
C LYS A 870 -17.34 29.05 12.38
N LEU A 871 -17.32 27.81 12.88
CA LEU A 871 -16.54 26.73 12.26
C LEU A 871 -16.94 26.50 10.79
N LEU A 872 -18.24 26.54 10.45
CA LEU A 872 -18.73 26.38 9.07
C LEU A 872 -18.55 27.62 8.18
N SER A 873 -18.24 28.79 8.75
CA SER A 873 -17.86 30.00 7.99
C SER A 873 -16.35 30.25 7.95
N GLU A 874 -15.56 29.56 8.77
CA GLU A 874 -14.11 29.45 8.63
C GLU A 874 -13.71 28.58 7.43
N ARG A 875 -12.58 28.89 6.80
CA ARG A 875 -12.04 28.17 5.63
C ARG A 875 -11.36 26.87 6.07
N ARG A 876 -12.16 25.83 6.34
CA ARG A 876 -11.73 24.51 6.85
C ARG A 876 -11.78 23.40 5.80
N LEU A 877 -11.04 22.31 6.06
CA LEU A 877 -11.08 21.09 5.25
C LEU A 877 -12.00 20.05 5.89
N PHE A 878 -13.04 19.65 5.17
CA PHE A 878 -13.93 18.58 5.63
C PHE A 878 -13.28 17.22 5.37
N VAL A 879 -13.36 16.31 6.36
CA VAL A 879 -12.94 14.91 6.19
C VAL A 879 -14.11 14.03 6.61
N ALA A 880 -14.69 13.30 5.66
CA ALA A 880 -15.93 12.54 5.84
C ALA A 880 -15.67 11.03 5.71
N SER A 881 -16.04 10.25 6.73
CA SER A 881 -15.75 8.81 6.82
C SER A 881 -16.52 8.13 7.97
N ASP A 882 -16.40 6.80 8.10
CA ASP A 882 -16.69 6.05 9.33
C ASP A 882 -15.98 6.63 10.56
N ALA A 883 -16.62 6.53 11.73
CA ALA A 883 -16.12 7.03 13.02
C ALA A 883 -14.67 6.63 13.33
N LYS A 884 -14.26 5.40 13.02
CA LYS A 884 -12.93 4.87 13.38
C LYS A 884 -11.80 5.53 12.60
N MET A 885 -12.08 6.07 11.41
CA MET A 885 -11.14 6.88 10.64
C MET A 885 -10.96 8.27 11.27
N ILE A 886 -12.06 8.87 11.73
CA ILE A 886 -12.05 10.16 12.43
C ILE A 886 -11.29 10.04 13.77
N GLU A 887 -11.58 8.98 14.54
CA GLU A 887 -10.85 8.63 15.77
C GLU A 887 -9.35 8.43 15.51
N TRP A 888 -8.96 7.76 14.41
CA TRP A 888 -7.55 7.58 14.06
C TRP A 888 -6.85 8.91 13.75
N LEU A 889 -7.47 9.78 12.96
CA LEU A 889 -6.91 11.11 12.64
C LEU A 889 -6.74 11.97 13.89
N ALA A 890 -7.70 11.91 14.82
CA ALA A 890 -7.63 12.59 16.10
C ALA A 890 -6.48 12.07 16.97
N GLU A 891 -6.40 10.75 17.18
CA GLU A 891 -5.36 10.12 18.01
C GLU A 891 -3.96 10.22 17.39
N TYR A 892 -3.84 10.29 16.06
CA TYR A 892 -2.58 10.59 15.39
C TYR A 892 -2.13 12.04 15.62
N SER A 893 -3.05 12.97 15.88
CA SER A 893 -2.72 14.37 16.15
C SER A 893 -2.06 14.63 17.52
N ASP A 894 -1.97 13.61 18.38
CA ASP A 894 -1.13 13.61 19.59
C ASP A 894 0.37 13.48 19.25
N ILE A 895 0.70 12.81 18.13
CA ILE A 895 2.08 12.46 17.76
C ILE A 895 2.81 13.63 17.10
N GLU A 896 2.12 14.34 16.21
CA GLU A 896 2.65 15.52 15.53
C GLU A 896 1.55 16.52 15.16
N ASN A 897 1.93 17.78 14.94
CA ASN A 897 1.01 18.75 14.37
C ASN A 897 1.07 18.71 12.84
N TYR A 898 0.01 18.20 12.21
CA TYR A 898 -0.16 18.16 10.75
C TYR A 898 -1.31 19.06 10.25
N GLY A 899 -1.87 19.94 11.10
CA GLY A 899 -2.96 20.86 10.74
C GLY A 899 -4.37 20.40 11.14
N PHE A 900 -4.48 19.38 12.00
CA PHE A 900 -5.75 18.78 12.45
C PHE A 900 -6.75 19.80 13.03
N ASP A 901 -6.29 20.87 13.68
CA ASP A 901 -7.17 21.91 14.27
C ASP A 901 -7.91 22.78 13.24
N LYS A 902 -7.60 22.64 11.94
CA LYS A 902 -8.25 23.30 10.81
C LYS A 902 -9.12 22.36 9.96
N LEU A 903 -9.28 21.11 10.40
CA LEU A 903 -10.28 20.22 9.83
C LEU A 903 -11.69 20.57 10.35
N LEU A 904 -12.68 19.96 9.68
CA LEU A 904 -14.00 19.71 10.23
C LEU A 904 -14.34 18.22 9.94
N PRO A 905 -14.04 17.30 10.88
CA PRO A 905 -14.35 15.89 10.70
C PRO A 905 -15.86 15.64 10.71
N LEU A 906 -16.33 14.87 9.74
CA LEU A 906 -17.72 14.41 9.63
C LEU A 906 -17.74 12.88 9.75
N GLU A 907 -18.25 12.40 10.88
CA GLU A 907 -18.62 11.00 11.05
C GLU A 907 -19.89 10.75 10.23
N ALA A 908 -19.76 10.01 9.14
CA ALA A 908 -20.90 9.56 8.35
C ALA A 908 -21.63 8.44 9.12
N ASP A 909 -22.94 8.58 9.26
CA ASP A 909 -23.75 7.54 9.91
C ASP A 909 -23.86 6.29 9.02
N SER A 910 -23.95 5.14 9.69
CA SER A 910 -24.35 3.84 9.15
C SER A 910 -25.78 3.81 8.58
N SER A 911 -26.62 4.81 8.86
CA SER A 911 -27.95 4.93 8.25
C SER A 911 -27.89 5.44 6.80
N PHE A 912 -28.87 5.03 5.99
CA PHE A 912 -29.01 5.48 4.60
C PHE A 912 -29.48 6.95 4.56
N GLY A 913 -28.70 7.86 3.99
CA GLY A 913 -29.12 9.25 3.83
C GLY A 913 -27.97 10.25 3.70
N ASP A 914 -28.21 11.45 4.25
CA ASP A 914 -27.27 12.57 4.30
C ASP A 914 -26.90 12.92 5.76
N ASN A 915 -26.83 11.90 6.61
CA ASN A 915 -26.71 12.03 8.06
C ASN A 915 -25.25 11.98 8.50
N PHE A 916 -24.81 13.07 9.15
CA PHE A 916 -23.45 13.20 9.69
C PHE A 916 -23.48 13.61 11.16
N ASN A 917 -22.40 13.31 11.87
CA ASN A 917 -22.16 13.78 13.23
C ASN A 917 -20.81 14.52 13.29
N TYR A 918 -20.81 15.69 13.91
CA TYR A 918 -19.58 16.39 14.30
C TYR A 918 -19.34 16.17 15.80
N SER A 919 -18.24 15.52 16.15
CA SER A 919 -17.81 15.36 17.55
C SER A 919 -17.08 16.62 18.01
N HIS A 920 -17.55 17.24 19.09
CA HIS A 920 -16.89 18.42 19.66
C HIS A 920 -15.61 18.02 20.38
N LEU A 921 -14.52 18.73 20.11
CA LEU A 921 -13.19 18.44 20.65
C LEU A 921 -12.75 19.50 21.67
N SER A 922 -12.01 19.05 22.68
CA SER A 922 -11.42 19.88 23.73
C SER A 922 -10.15 20.60 23.24
N ARG A 923 -9.53 21.41 24.13
CA ARG A 923 -8.21 22.01 23.87
C ARG A 923 -7.13 20.98 23.57
N ASP A 924 -7.24 19.81 24.18
CA ASP A 924 -6.28 18.72 24.09
C ASP A 924 -6.68 17.71 23.00
N ARG A 925 -7.53 18.15 22.04
CA ARG A 925 -8.02 17.44 20.84
C ARG A 925 -8.85 16.18 21.11
N GLN A 926 -9.03 15.79 22.37
CA GLN A 926 -9.90 14.69 22.79
C GLN A 926 -11.38 15.08 22.66
N PRO A 927 -12.32 14.13 22.46
CA PRO A 927 -13.75 14.41 22.49
C PRO A 927 -14.19 15.03 23.82
N ILE A 928 -15.02 16.08 23.77
CA ILE A 928 -15.74 16.58 24.94
C ILE A 928 -16.80 15.56 25.30
N LEU A 929 -16.84 15.14 26.56
CA LEU A 929 -17.84 14.20 27.07
C LEU A 929 -18.97 14.96 27.78
N ASP A 930 -20.18 14.38 27.77
CA ASP A 930 -21.32 14.85 28.54
C ASP A 930 -21.30 14.36 30.00
N GLU A 931 -22.36 14.66 30.76
CA GLU A 931 -22.53 14.24 32.16
C GLU A 931 -22.59 12.70 32.34
N ASN A 932 -22.74 11.93 31.25
CA ASN A 932 -22.79 10.47 31.23
C ASN A 932 -21.49 9.84 30.68
N GLY A 933 -20.47 10.64 30.35
CA GLY A 933 -19.23 10.18 29.73
C GLY A 933 -19.33 9.91 28.22
N VAL A 934 -20.40 10.33 27.55
CA VAL A 934 -20.64 10.12 26.11
C VAL A 934 -20.11 11.32 25.31
N PRO A 935 -19.39 11.12 24.18
CA PRO A 935 -18.95 12.22 23.33
C PRO A 935 -20.09 13.14 22.87
N VAL A 936 -19.93 14.45 23.10
CA VAL A 936 -20.86 15.49 22.67
C VAL A 936 -20.79 15.62 21.15
N LYS A 937 -21.82 15.11 20.46
CA LYS A 937 -21.96 15.19 19.00
C LYS A 937 -23.06 16.15 18.59
N THR A 938 -22.86 16.89 17.50
CA THR A 938 -23.91 17.67 16.82
C THR A 938 -24.28 17.01 15.51
N HIS A 939 -25.57 16.74 15.31
CA HIS A 939 -26.09 16.21 14.07
C HIS A 939 -26.06 17.26 12.94
N LEU A 940 -25.48 16.87 11.82
CA LEU A 940 -25.40 17.62 10.59
C LEU A 940 -26.09 16.87 9.46
N SER A 941 -26.82 17.61 8.64
CA SER A 941 -27.49 17.11 7.44
C SER A 941 -27.54 18.23 6.42
N PHE A 942 -27.58 17.86 5.15
CA PHE A 942 -27.73 18.80 4.04
C PHE A 942 -29.18 19.23 3.81
N ASN A 943 -30.13 18.63 4.54
CA ASN A 943 -31.54 18.98 4.53
C ASN A 943 -31.87 20.00 5.63
N SER A 944 -32.45 21.14 5.25
CA SER A 944 -32.90 22.22 6.14
C SER A 944 -33.88 21.76 7.21
N ASP A 945 -34.67 20.73 6.92
CA ASP A 945 -35.72 20.21 7.80
C ASP A 945 -35.13 19.28 8.88
N ARG A 946 -33.86 18.88 8.74
CA ARG A 946 -33.12 17.98 9.64
C ARG A 946 -32.04 18.68 10.46
N SER A 947 -31.35 19.67 9.88
CA SER A 947 -30.29 20.40 10.57
C SER A 947 -30.36 21.92 10.31
N PRO A 948 -30.34 22.77 11.36
CA PRO A 948 -30.34 24.23 11.20
C PRO A 948 -29.04 24.78 10.59
N PHE A 949 -28.02 23.93 10.43
CA PHE A 949 -26.74 24.26 9.80
C PHE A 949 -26.67 23.88 8.31
N ALA A 950 -27.73 23.31 7.73
CA ALA A 950 -27.73 22.78 6.36
C ALA A 950 -27.24 23.82 5.33
N THR A 951 -27.74 25.06 5.39
CA THR A 951 -27.34 26.14 4.47
C THR A 951 -25.85 26.47 4.56
N GLN A 952 -25.30 26.52 5.77
CA GLN A 952 -23.89 26.80 6.03
C GLN A 952 -23.01 25.62 5.56
N LEU A 953 -23.45 24.37 5.82
CA LEU A 953 -22.77 23.16 5.37
C LEU A 953 -22.74 23.05 3.83
N GLN A 954 -23.86 23.38 3.16
CA GLN A 954 -23.94 23.47 1.70
C GLN A 954 -22.97 24.53 1.14
N GLN A 955 -22.92 25.74 1.74
CA GLN A 955 -22.01 26.81 1.31
C GLN A 955 -20.53 26.48 1.53
N ALA A 956 -20.20 25.87 2.66
CA ALA A 956 -18.83 25.51 3.02
C ALA A 956 -18.28 24.37 2.15
N THR A 957 -19.08 23.33 1.92
CA THR A 957 -18.69 22.18 1.07
C THR A 957 -18.87 22.43 -0.42
N GLY A 958 -19.76 23.35 -0.84
CA GLY A 958 -20.14 23.56 -2.23
C GLY A 958 -21.14 22.53 -2.78
N LEU A 959 -21.68 21.65 -1.92
CA LEU A 959 -22.61 20.57 -2.29
C LEU A 959 -24.04 20.95 -1.91
N SER A 960 -25.03 20.51 -2.69
CA SER A 960 -26.44 20.56 -2.29
C SER A 960 -26.84 19.35 -1.44
N SER A 961 -26.16 18.22 -1.59
CA SER A 961 -26.30 17.04 -0.72
C SER A 961 -25.07 16.13 -0.83
N LEU A 962 -24.73 15.47 0.28
CA LEU A 962 -23.77 14.38 0.33
C LEU A 962 -24.50 13.13 0.83
N LEU A 963 -24.77 12.18 -0.07
CA LEU A 963 -25.48 10.94 0.25
C LEU A 963 -24.48 9.82 0.59
N THR A 964 -24.79 9.00 1.58
CA THR A 964 -23.98 7.84 2.00
C THR A 964 -24.86 6.58 2.09
N VAL A 965 -24.23 5.43 1.91
CA VAL A 965 -24.87 4.12 2.12
C VAL A 965 -23.83 3.05 2.50
N PRO A 966 -24.10 2.20 3.51
CA PRO A 966 -23.25 1.04 3.79
C PRO A 966 -23.14 0.10 2.60
N VAL A 967 -21.97 -0.51 2.42
CA VAL A 967 -21.72 -1.52 1.38
C VAL A 967 -21.05 -2.76 1.95
N MET A 968 -21.32 -3.91 1.31
CA MET A 968 -20.80 -5.20 1.74
C MET A 968 -19.32 -5.32 1.34
N HIS A 969 -18.44 -4.87 2.23
CA HIS A 969 -16.99 -5.08 2.16
C HIS A 969 -16.42 -5.35 3.58
N CYS A 970 -15.80 -4.36 4.23
CA CYS A 970 -15.43 -4.42 5.65
C CYS A 970 -16.50 -3.72 6.51
N HIS A 971 -16.38 -3.82 7.83
CA HIS A 971 -17.20 -3.01 8.74
C HIS A 971 -16.84 -1.51 8.56
N GLY A 972 -17.84 -0.64 8.50
CA GLY A 972 -17.66 0.80 8.23
C GLY A 972 -17.47 1.15 6.74
N SER A 973 -17.56 0.19 5.81
CA SER A 973 -17.47 0.49 4.38
C SER A 973 -18.72 1.20 3.86
N MET A 974 -18.52 2.35 3.20
CA MET A 974 -19.60 3.17 2.64
C MET A 974 -19.30 3.63 1.20
N ALA A 975 -20.33 3.52 0.36
CA ALA A 975 -20.39 4.22 -0.92
C ALA A 975 -21.07 5.59 -0.75
N THR A 976 -20.80 6.52 -1.67
CA THR A 976 -21.28 7.90 -1.56
C THR A 976 -21.78 8.45 -2.89
N SER A 977 -22.63 9.48 -2.85
CA SER A 977 -23.00 10.30 -4.00
C SER A 977 -22.99 11.78 -3.65
N PHE A 978 -22.06 12.51 -4.25
CA PHE A 978 -21.90 13.96 -4.15
C PHE A 978 -22.88 14.62 -5.13
N VAL A 979 -23.76 15.48 -4.62
CA VAL A 979 -24.75 16.22 -5.42
C VAL A 979 -24.43 17.71 -5.35
N PHE A 980 -24.34 18.36 -6.51
CA PHE A 980 -24.01 19.78 -6.64
C PHE A 980 -25.26 20.62 -6.98
N PRO A 981 -25.30 21.92 -6.59
CA PRO A 981 -26.43 22.80 -6.89
C PRO A 981 -26.77 22.96 -8.39
N SER A 982 -25.84 22.63 -9.28
CA SER A 982 -26.01 22.61 -10.74
C SER A 982 -26.76 21.37 -11.28
N GLY A 983 -27.09 20.41 -10.42
CA GLY A 983 -27.57 19.08 -10.83
C GLY A 983 -26.45 18.13 -11.26
N PHE A 984 -25.19 18.56 -11.24
CA PHE A 984 -24.04 17.65 -11.39
C PHE A 984 -23.98 16.68 -10.22
N LYS A 985 -23.69 15.40 -10.51
CA LYS A 985 -23.74 14.32 -9.53
C LYS A 985 -22.68 13.26 -9.81
N VAL A 986 -21.88 12.95 -8.79
CA VAL A 986 -20.80 11.95 -8.87
C VAL A 986 -21.00 10.91 -7.79
N SER A 987 -21.12 9.64 -8.19
CA SER A 987 -21.20 8.49 -7.29
C SER A 987 -19.85 7.78 -7.20
N TYR A 988 -19.39 7.50 -5.98
CA TYR A 988 -18.15 6.75 -5.72
C TYR A 988 -18.45 5.53 -4.87
N SER A 989 -18.00 4.35 -5.30
CA SER A 989 -18.34 3.07 -4.67
C SER A 989 -17.60 2.78 -3.37
N GLY A 990 -16.36 3.27 -3.23
CA GLY A 990 -15.38 2.59 -2.37
C GLY A 990 -15.19 1.14 -2.82
N ASP A 991 -14.76 0.27 -1.91
CA ASP A 991 -14.71 -1.18 -2.15
C ASP A 991 -16.03 -1.83 -1.76
N CYS A 992 -16.54 -2.72 -2.62
CA CYS A 992 -17.87 -3.30 -2.41
C CYS A 992 -18.17 -4.54 -3.27
N ARG A 993 -18.96 -5.45 -2.68
CA ARG A 993 -19.88 -6.28 -3.48
C ARG A 993 -20.99 -5.40 -4.10
N PRO A 994 -21.52 -5.76 -5.28
CA PRO A 994 -22.47 -4.92 -6.04
C PRO A 994 -23.72 -4.54 -5.25
N SER A 995 -23.87 -3.25 -4.93
CA SER A 995 -24.95 -2.76 -4.05
C SER A 995 -26.13 -2.18 -4.83
N ARG A 996 -27.33 -2.72 -4.57
CA ARG A 996 -28.61 -2.16 -5.04
C ARG A 996 -28.89 -0.79 -4.43
N GLU A 997 -28.52 -0.61 -3.16
CA GLU A 997 -28.80 0.62 -2.41
C GLU A 997 -27.86 1.76 -2.84
N PHE A 998 -26.64 1.44 -3.25
CA PHE A 998 -25.75 2.36 -3.96
C PHE A 998 -26.34 2.82 -5.30
N ALA A 999 -26.88 1.89 -6.10
CA ALA A 999 -27.58 2.23 -7.35
C ALA A 999 -28.81 3.15 -7.11
N LYS A 1000 -29.45 3.09 -5.93
CA LYS A 1000 -30.52 4.05 -5.56
C LYS A 1000 -29.99 5.44 -5.23
N ILE A 1001 -29.00 5.58 -4.32
CA ILE A 1001 -28.48 6.93 -3.99
C ILE A 1001 -27.82 7.58 -5.21
N GLY A 1002 -27.20 6.78 -6.08
CA GLY A 1002 -26.58 7.23 -7.33
C GLY A 1002 -27.53 7.43 -8.51
N ALA A 1003 -28.85 7.24 -8.36
CA ALA A 1003 -29.79 7.29 -9.49
C ALA A 1003 -29.61 8.55 -10.38
N ASP A 1004 -29.54 8.33 -11.70
CA ASP A 1004 -29.30 9.30 -12.78
C ASP A 1004 -27.97 10.11 -12.67
N SER A 1005 -26.98 9.63 -11.90
CA SER A 1005 -25.66 10.26 -11.73
C SER A 1005 -24.97 10.62 -13.04
N THR A 1006 -24.34 11.80 -13.06
CA THR A 1006 -23.56 12.28 -14.21
C THR A 1006 -22.30 11.44 -14.43
N VAL A 1007 -21.66 11.00 -13.34
CA VAL A 1007 -20.54 10.04 -13.37
C VAL A 1007 -20.70 9.03 -12.25
N LEU A 1008 -20.50 7.75 -12.57
CA LEU A 1008 -20.20 6.69 -11.62
C LEU A 1008 -18.72 6.35 -11.68
N ILE A 1009 -18.03 6.42 -10.55
CA ILE A 1009 -16.69 5.87 -10.33
C ILE A 1009 -16.87 4.60 -9.49
N HIS A 1010 -16.59 3.42 -10.07
CA HIS A 1010 -16.82 2.12 -9.44
C HIS A 1010 -15.54 1.29 -9.38
N GLU A 1011 -15.34 0.57 -8.27
CA GLU A 1011 -14.31 -0.46 -8.18
C GLU A 1011 -14.59 -1.61 -9.16
N ALA A 1012 -13.54 -2.12 -9.78
CA ALA A 1012 -13.57 -3.26 -10.69
C ALA A 1012 -12.35 -4.14 -10.39
N THR A 1013 -12.27 -4.58 -9.13
CA THR A 1013 -11.07 -5.23 -8.60
C THR A 1013 -10.76 -6.53 -9.33
N PHE A 1014 -11.79 -7.26 -9.79
CA PHE A 1014 -11.66 -8.56 -10.42
C PHE A 1014 -12.23 -8.62 -11.84
N GLU A 1015 -11.74 -9.62 -12.58
CA GLU A 1015 -12.26 -9.97 -13.90
C GLU A 1015 -13.47 -10.89 -13.78
N ASP A 1016 -14.31 -10.96 -14.82
CA ASP A 1016 -15.57 -11.73 -14.78
C ASP A 1016 -15.36 -13.25 -14.67
N ASP A 1017 -14.21 -13.78 -15.07
CA ASP A 1017 -13.82 -15.18 -14.83
C ASP A 1017 -13.26 -15.42 -13.41
N MET A 1018 -12.97 -14.35 -12.66
CA MET A 1018 -12.54 -14.34 -11.25
C MET A 1018 -13.68 -14.06 -10.25
N LEU A 1019 -14.94 -14.25 -10.65
CA LEU A 1019 -16.13 -14.02 -9.81
C LEU A 1019 -16.10 -14.75 -8.45
N ARG A 1020 -15.37 -15.86 -8.34
CA ARG A 1020 -15.16 -16.58 -7.06
C ARG A 1020 -14.26 -15.78 -6.11
N ASP A 1021 -13.11 -15.30 -6.58
CA ASP A 1021 -12.21 -14.46 -5.80
C ASP A 1021 -12.87 -13.12 -5.44
N ALA A 1022 -13.62 -12.52 -6.37
CA ALA A 1022 -14.39 -11.30 -6.14
C ALA A 1022 -15.39 -11.45 -4.98
N LYS A 1023 -16.12 -12.57 -4.93
CA LYS A 1023 -17.02 -12.88 -3.80
C LYS A 1023 -16.25 -13.12 -2.50
N ALA A 1024 -15.23 -13.98 -2.53
CA ALA A 1024 -14.46 -14.34 -1.34
C ALA A 1024 -13.73 -13.14 -0.69
N LYS A 1025 -13.22 -12.22 -1.51
CA LYS A 1025 -12.53 -11.00 -1.07
C LYS A 1025 -13.46 -9.77 -0.97
N ARG A 1026 -14.76 -9.94 -1.22
CA ARG A 1026 -15.82 -8.92 -1.11
C ARG A 1026 -15.65 -7.69 -2.00
N HIS A 1027 -15.24 -7.90 -3.24
CA HIS A 1027 -15.11 -6.87 -4.28
C HIS A 1027 -16.01 -7.16 -5.49
N SER A 1028 -16.12 -6.21 -6.42
CA SER A 1028 -16.89 -6.37 -7.66
C SER A 1028 -16.05 -6.87 -8.84
N THR A 1029 -16.67 -7.59 -9.78
CA THR A 1029 -16.08 -7.79 -11.11
C THR A 1029 -16.43 -6.65 -12.07
N CYS A 1030 -15.65 -6.48 -13.14
CA CYS A 1030 -15.93 -5.50 -14.21
C CYS A 1030 -17.40 -5.53 -14.70
N GLY A 1031 -17.94 -6.70 -15.03
CA GLY A 1031 -19.30 -6.87 -15.51
C GLY A 1031 -20.38 -6.70 -14.44
N GLU A 1032 -20.05 -6.89 -13.16
CA GLU A 1032 -20.94 -6.56 -12.05
C GLU A 1032 -21.03 -5.05 -11.82
N ALA A 1033 -19.90 -4.33 -11.86
CA ALA A 1033 -19.85 -2.87 -11.75
C ALA A 1033 -20.67 -2.18 -12.88
N LEU A 1034 -20.62 -2.72 -14.10
CA LEU A 1034 -21.45 -2.23 -15.22
C LEU A 1034 -22.96 -2.49 -15.01
N ARG A 1035 -23.35 -3.57 -14.34
CA ARG A 1035 -24.76 -3.81 -13.95
C ARG A 1035 -25.23 -2.88 -12.82
N VAL A 1036 -24.33 -2.41 -11.96
CA VAL A 1036 -24.63 -1.31 -11.02
C VAL A 1036 -24.83 -0.01 -11.81
N ALA A 1037 -23.96 0.30 -12.78
CA ALA A 1037 -24.08 1.49 -13.63
C ALA A 1037 -25.39 1.56 -14.44
N GLU A 1038 -25.81 0.44 -15.02
CA GLU A 1038 -27.09 0.29 -15.74
C GLU A 1038 -28.28 0.57 -14.84
N ARG A 1039 -28.33 -0.06 -13.65
CA ARG A 1039 -29.40 0.15 -12.66
C ARG A 1039 -29.40 1.55 -12.07
N MET A 1040 -28.24 2.19 -12.01
CA MET A 1040 -28.05 3.57 -11.57
C MET A 1040 -28.48 4.59 -12.65
N ARG A 1041 -28.70 4.17 -13.91
CA ARG A 1041 -28.85 5.08 -15.07
C ARG A 1041 -27.67 6.07 -15.16
N ALA A 1042 -26.47 5.60 -14.86
CA ALA A 1042 -25.27 6.43 -14.86
C ALA A 1042 -24.93 6.91 -16.29
N ARG A 1043 -24.70 8.22 -16.45
CA ARG A 1043 -24.46 8.85 -17.76
C ARG A 1043 -23.03 8.64 -18.28
N ASN A 1044 -22.08 8.42 -17.37
CA ASN A 1044 -20.69 8.04 -17.66
C ASN A 1044 -20.19 7.09 -16.57
N VAL A 1045 -19.24 6.22 -16.91
CA VAL A 1045 -18.66 5.23 -15.98
C VAL A 1045 -17.13 5.24 -16.04
N ILE A 1046 -16.47 5.30 -14.88
CA ILE A 1046 -15.04 5.10 -14.70
C ILE A 1046 -14.84 3.86 -13.83
N LEU A 1047 -14.13 2.86 -14.34
CA LEU A 1047 -13.71 1.67 -13.60
C LEU A 1047 -12.30 1.89 -13.02
N THR A 1048 -12.11 1.58 -11.74
CA THR A 1048 -10.83 1.77 -11.00
C THR A 1048 -10.57 0.65 -9.97
N HIS A 1049 -9.55 0.80 -9.13
CA HIS A 1049 -9.17 -0.13 -8.06
C HIS A 1049 -8.84 -1.56 -8.56
N PHE A 1050 -8.07 -1.69 -9.62
CA PHE A 1050 -7.78 -2.99 -10.25
C PHE A 1050 -6.84 -3.86 -9.40
N SER A 1051 -7.09 -5.17 -9.32
CA SER A 1051 -6.22 -6.10 -8.59
C SER A 1051 -4.84 -6.21 -9.21
N GLN A 1052 -3.81 -5.88 -8.43
CA GLN A 1052 -2.42 -5.80 -8.89
C GLN A 1052 -1.69 -7.15 -8.90
N ARG A 1053 -2.36 -8.22 -8.43
CA ARG A 1053 -1.78 -9.57 -8.26
C ARG A 1053 -1.87 -10.44 -9.53
N TYR A 1054 -2.93 -10.27 -10.32
CA TYR A 1054 -3.30 -11.24 -11.37
C TYR A 1054 -2.96 -10.77 -12.79
N THR A 1055 -3.02 -9.46 -13.08
CA THR A 1055 -2.73 -8.91 -14.41
C THR A 1055 -1.91 -7.61 -14.35
N HIS A 1056 -0.91 -7.47 -15.23
CA HIS A 1056 -0.21 -6.19 -15.45
C HIS A 1056 -0.87 -5.32 -16.53
N LYS A 1057 -1.84 -5.90 -17.25
CA LYS A 1057 -2.72 -5.26 -18.21
C LYS A 1057 -4.13 -5.39 -17.62
N PRO A 1058 -4.83 -4.30 -17.24
CA PRO A 1058 -6.23 -4.44 -16.81
C PRO A 1058 -7.03 -5.04 -17.97
N THR A 1059 -8.06 -5.86 -17.72
CA THR A 1059 -8.96 -6.23 -18.80
C THR A 1059 -9.80 -5.02 -19.17
N ILE A 1060 -9.27 -4.30 -20.15
CA ILE A 1060 -10.01 -3.33 -20.92
C ILE A 1060 -11.23 -4.05 -21.51
N PRO A 1061 -12.47 -3.68 -21.10
CA PRO A 1061 -13.66 -4.38 -21.55
C PRO A 1061 -13.76 -4.41 -23.07
N ARG A 1062 -14.11 -5.57 -23.64
CA ARG A 1062 -14.43 -5.73 -25.07
C ARG A 1062 -15.84 -5.23 -25.38
N LEU A 1063 -16.15 -4.01 -24.95
CA LEU A 1063 -17.24 -3.23 -25.51
C LEU A 1063 -16.97 -3.05 -27.01
N LYS A 1064 -18.02 -3.10 -27.83
CA LYS A 1064 -17.92 -2.73 -29.26
C LYS A 1064 -17.91 -1.21 -29.36
N ILE A 1065 -16.76 -0.62 -29.03
CA ILE A 1065 -16.51 0.83 -29.00
C ILE A 1065 -16.73 1.39 -30.41
N TRP A 1066 -17.97 1.85 -30.65
CA TRP A 1066 -18.44 2.49 -31.88
C TRP A 1066 -17.80 1.92 -33.16
N ASP A 1067 -18.04 0.62 -33.42
CA ASP A 1067 -17.90 0.11 -34.79
C ASP A 1067 -18.85 0.94 -35.66
N THR A 1068 -18.30 1.64 -36.66
CA THR A 1068 -19.00 2.65 -37.45
C THR A 1068 -20.31 2.10 -38.02
N PHE A 1069 -21.41 2.86 -37.89
CA PHE A 1069 -22.73 2.56 -38.43
C PHE A 1069 -22.70 2.36 -39.96
N ASN A 1070 -22.39 1.14 -40.39
CA ASN A 1070 -22.33 0.74 -41.80
C ASN A 1070 -23.71 0.22 -42.27
N HIS A 1071 -24.77 0.93 -41.87
CA HIS A 1071 -26.10 0.80 -42.44
C HIS A 1071 -26.17 1.64 -43.72
N ASP A 1072 -25.54 1.17 -44.79
CA ASP A 1072 -26.21 0.97 -46.09
C ASP A 1072 -25.27 0.44 -47.16
N SER A 1073 -25.73 -0.60 -47.86
CA SER A 1073 -25.22 -1.05 -49.16
C SER A 1073 -26.29 -1.93 -49.81
N PRO A 1074 -27.10 -1.37 -50.74
CA PRO A 1074 -28.30 -2.06 -51.23
C PRO A 1074 -27.97 -3.21 -52.18
N SER A 1075 -28.80 -4.26 -52.07
CA SER A 1075 -29.14 -5.25 -53.09
C SER A 1075 -28.11 -5.62 -54.17
N ARG A 1076 -27.52 -6.82 -54.03
CA ARG A 1076 -27.39 -7.72 -55.19
C ARG A 1076 -28.22 -8.99 -54.97
N SER A 1077 -29.11 -9.23 -55.92
CA SER A 1077 -30.17 -10.24 -55.88
C SER A 1077 -29.64 -11.68 -56.04
N PRO A 1078 -30.39 -12.71 -55.60
CA PRO A 1078 -29.86 -14.06 -55.44
C PRO A 1078 -29.88 -14.90 -56.73
N SER A 1079 -29.00 -15.90 -56.81
CA SER A 1079 -29.04 -16.97 -57.81
C SER A 1079 -29.26 -18.35 -57.18
N SER A 1080 -30.43 -18.93 -57.46
CA SER A 1080 -30.71 -20.38 -57.59
C SER A 1080 -30.12 -21.38 -56.57
N SER A 1081 -30.84 -21.55 -55.45
CA SER A 1081 -31.45 -22.84 -55.04
C SER A 1081 -30.79 -24.21 -55.36
N SER A 1082 -30.31 -24.90 -54.33
CA SER A 1082 -30.63 -26.32 -54.02
C SER A 1082 -30.19 -26.62 -52.57
N ALA A 1083 -31.05 -26.70 -51.55
CA ALA A 1083 -32.13 -27.66 -51.30
C ALA A 1083 -31.63 -29.03 -50.76
N HIS A 1084 -32.38 -29.56 -49.78
CA HIS A 1084 -32.24 -30.83 -49.04
C HIS A 1084 -31.32 -30.89 -47.81
N SER A 1085 -31.66 -31.59 -46.70
CA SER A 1085 -32.89 -31.65 -45.87
C SER A 1085 -32.80 -32.84 -44.89
N GLU A 1086 -32.40 -32.54 -43.66
CA GLU A 1086 -32.81 -33.15 -42.37
C GLU A 1086 -32.71 -34.67 -42.03
N SER A 1087 -32.34 -34.87 -40.75
CA SER A 1087 -32.77 -35.94 -39.81
C SER A 1087 -32.18 -37.36 -39.94
N GLY A 1088 -32.32 -38.23 -38.92
CA GLY A 1088 -32.59 -37.92 -37.50
C GLY A 1088 -33.49 -38.91 -36.71
N SER A 1089 -33.08 -39.14 -35.45
CA SER A 1089 -33.79 -39.86 -34.37
C SER A 1089 -32.96 -39.80 -33.08
N GLN A 1090 -33.46 -39.89 -31.83
CA GLN A 1090 -34.67 -39.40 -31.14
C GLN A 1090 -34.60 -40.03 -29.72
N GLN A 1091 -34.45 -39.20 -28.67
CA GLN A 1091 -34.79 -39.49 -27.24
C GLN A 1091 -34.03 -40.63 -26.50
N PRO A 1092 -34.13 -40.73 -25.15
CA PRO A 1092 -34.87 -39.89 -24.19
C PRO A 1092 -34.00 -39.13 -23.15
N ASN A 1093 -34.65 -38.41 -22.23
CA ASN A 1093 -34.02 -37.82 -21.04
C ASN A 1093 -33.36 -38.87 -20.13
N ARG A 1094 -32.30 -38.47 -19.43
CA ARG A 1094 -32.11 -38.80 -18.00
C ARG A 1094 -31.19 -37.80 -17.29
N ASP A 1095 -31.33 -37.82 -15.97
CA ASP A 1095 -31.04 -36.76 -15.01
C ASP A 1095 -29.55 -36.53 -14.69
N GLN A 1096 -29.33 -35.46 -13.92
CA GLN A 1096 -28.19 -35.12 -13.06
C GLN A 1096 -27.09 -36.19 -12.88
N HIS A 1097 -25.82 -35.82 -13.11
CA HIS A 1097 -24.85 -35.56 -12.02
C HIS A 1097 -23.52 -34.94 -12.52
N ASP A 1098 -22.77 -34.39 -11.56
CA ASP A 1098 -21.34 -34.09 -11.51
C ASP A 1098 -20.59 -33.53 -12.74
N ILE A 1099 -20.21 -32.25 -12.63
CA ILE A 1099 -18.90 -31.77 -13.13
C ILE A 1099 -18.19 -31.05 -11.98
N GLY A 1100 -17.61 -31.84 -11.08
CA GLY A 1100 -16.53 -31.38 -10.20
C GLY A 1100 -15.23 -31.17 -10.99
N GLU A 1101 -14.25 -30.54 -10.34
CA GLU A 1101 -12.84 -30.42 -10.74
C GLU A 1101 -12.50 -29.87 -12.14
N VAL A 1102 -11.88 -28.68 -12.15
CA VAL A 1102 -10.49 -28.46 -12.64
C VAL A 1102 -10.13 -26.97 -12.49
N ARG A 1103 -8.87 -26.69 -12.11
CA ARG A 1103 -8.32 -25.35 -11.77
C ARG A 1103 -8.77 -24.74 -10.42
N ALA A 1104 -8.61 -25.49 -9.34
CA ALA A 1104 -8.25 -24.91 -8.05
C ALA A 1104 -6.75 -25.18 -7.81
N ASN A 1105 -5.89 -24.18 -8.02
CA ASN A 1105 -4.44 -24.28 -7.82
C ASN A 1105 -3.80 -22.94 -7.38
N ASN A 1106 -4.60 -22.11 -6.72
CA ASN A 1106 -4.19 -21.05 -5.80
C ASN A 1106 -5.20 -21.12 -4.65
N PRO A 1107 -4.85 -21.64 -3.46
CA PRO A 1107 -5.75 -21.56 -2.31
C PRO A 1107 -5.83 -20.10 -1.80
N PRO A 1108 -6.94 -19.71 -1.16
CA PRO A 1108 -7.13 -18.34 -0.67
C PRO A 1108 -6.15 -17.97 0.45
N ASP A 1109 -5.85 -16.66 0.55
CA ASP A 1109 -4.93 -16.08 1.55
C ASP A 1109 -5.45 -16.14 3.01
N VAL A 1110 -6.69 -16.63 3.19
CA VAL A 1110 -7.36 -16.90 4.46
C VAL A 1110 -7.79 -18.37 4.43
N PRO A 1111 -7.67 -19.15 5.53
CA PRO A 1111 -8.26 -20.47 5.60
C PRO A 1111 -9.77 -20.37 5.36
N VAL A 1112 -10.26 -20.93 4.25
CA VAL A 1112 -11.70 -21.17 4.11
C VAL A 1112 -12.03 -22.34 5.03
N SER A 1113 -12.70 -22.04 6.14
CA SER A 1113 -13.56 -23.02 6.75
C SER A 1113 -14.69 -23.30 5.76
N GLU A 1114 -14.81 -24.56 5.33
CA GLU A 1114 -15.96 -25.01 4.52
C GLU A 1114 -17.28 -24.98 5.34
N ASP A 1115 -17.17 -24.66 6.63
CA ASP A 1115 -18.21 -24.44 7.62
C ASP A 1115 -18.25 -22.99 8.17
N ASP A 1116 -18.22 -21.95 7.32
CA ASP A 1116 -18.69 -20.60 7.74
C ASP A 1116 -20.17 -20.39 7.32
N PRO A 1117 -21.14 -20.45 8.26
CA PRO A 1117 -22.56 -20.34 7.94
C PRO A 1117 -22.96 -18.95 7.41
N ASN A 1118 -22.11 -17.94 7.61
CA ASN A 1118 -22.39 -16.57 7.20
C ASN A 1118 -22.33 -16.35 5.67
N ASN A 1119 -21.98 -17.40 4.90
CA ASN A 1119 -22.03 -17.36 3.43
C ASN A 1119 -23.47 -17.45 2.87
N ASP A 1120 -24.43 -17.97 3.64
CA ASP A 1120 -25.84 -18.10 3.24
C ASP A 1120 -26.85 -17.25 4.03
N ASN A 1121 -26.42 -16.57 5.12
CA ASN A 1121 -27.23 -15.58 5.84
C ASN A 1121 -27.35 -14.23 5.09
N ASP A 1122 -27.80 -14.29 3.83
CA ASP A 1122 -28.21 -13.17 2.96
C ASP A 1122 -29.63 -12.67 3.34
N SER A 1123 -29.96 -12.73 4.62
CA SER A 1123 -31.33 -12.73 5.16
C SER A 1123 -31.76 -11.38 5.77
N ASP A 1124 -30.82 -10.60 6.31
CA ASP A 1124 -31.14 -9.37 7.07
C ASP A 1124 -31.10 -8.07 6.23
N TYR A 1125 -30.81 -8.18 4.93
CA TYR A 1125 -30.97 -7.09 3.94
C TYR A 1125 -31.98 -7.43 2.83
N GLY A 1126 -33.10 -8.04 3.22
CA GLY A 1126 -34.39 -7.92 2.52
C GLY A 1126 -34.48 -8.46 1.08
N SER A 1127 -34.88 -9.73 0.96
CA SER A 1127 -35.43 -10.33 -0.28
C SER A 1127 -34.45 -10.48 -1.45
N GLY A 1128 -33.29 -11.10 -1.19
CA GLY A 1128 -32.21 -11.30 -2.17
C GLY A 1128 -32.46 -12.35 -3.27
N SER A 1129 -33.33 -13.34 -3.05
CA SER A 1129 -33.53 -14.51 -3.95
C SER A 1129 -33.70 -14.12 -5.42
N ARG A 1130 -34.67 -13.26 -5.74
CA ARG A 1130 -34.96 -12.84 -7.13
C ARG A 1130 -33.90 -11.92 -7.73
N TRP A 1131 -33.04 -11.31 -6.91
CA TRP A 1131 -31.94 -10.46 -7.36
C TRP A 1131 -30.67 -11.25 -7.74
N ARG A 1132 -30.43 -12.40 -7.10
CA ARG A 1132 -29.36 -13.34 -7.50
C ARG A 1132 -29.57 -13.77 -8.96
N ASP A 1133 -30.78 -14.17 -9.32
CA ASP A 1133 -31.15 -14.52 -10.69
C ASP A 1133 -31.05 -13.32 -11.65
N LEU A 1134 -31.62 -12.16 -11.29
CA LEU A 1134 -31.61 -10.95 -12.13
C LEU A 1134 -30.24 -10.27 -12.31
N ILE A 1135 -29.19 -10.70 -11.59
CA ILE A 1135 -27.80 -10.31 -11.92
C ILE A 1135 -27.18 -11.30 -12.92
N LEU A 1136 -27.62 -12.56 -12.95
CA LEU A 1136 -27.04 -13.62 -13.78
C LEU A 1136 -27.81 -13.82 -15.11
N SER A 1137 -29.09 -13.47 -15.18
CA SER A 1137 -29.98 -13.74 -16.32
C SER A 1137 -29.89 -12.69 -17.44
N GLY A 1138 -28.73 -12.57 -18.08
CA GLY A 1138 -28.60 -11.80 -19.33
C GLY A 1138 -27.15 -11.50 -19.74
N PRO A 1139 -26.82 -11.53 -21.05
CA PRO A 1139 -25.57 -10.96 -21.54
C PRO A 1139 -25.58 -9.44 -21.28
N LEU A 1140 -24.44 -8.88 -20.89
CA LEU A 1140 -24.24 -7.43 -20.94
C LEU A 1140 -24.43 -6.92 -22.38
N PRO A 1141 -25.05 -5.75 -22.59
CA PRO A 1141 -25.16 -5.19 -23.93
C PRO A 1141 -23.76 -4.85 -24.49
N ASP A 1142 -23.52 -5.17 -25.77
CA ASP A 1142 -22.25 -4.90 -26.47
C ASP A 1142 -21.84 -3.41 -26.43
N VAL A 1143 -22.82 -2.52 -26.28
CA VAL A 1143 -22.71 -1.06 -26.12
C VAL A 1143 -23.70 -0.62 -25.05
N MET A 1144 -23.24 0.09 -24.03
CA MET A 1144 -24.10 0.69 -23.02
C MET A 1144 -24.73 1.99 -23.57
N GLN A 1145 -26.04 2.15 -23.42
CA GLN A 1145 -26.80 3.33 -23.87
C GLN A 1145 -27.83 3.73 -22.82
N LEU A 1146 -28.14 5.02 -22.75
CA LEU A 1146 -29.19 5.59 -21.90
C LEU A 1146 -30.07 6.47 -22.78
N ASP A 1147 -31.36 6.11 -22.85
CA ASP A 1147 -32.39 6.84 -23.62
C ASP A 1147 -31.97 7.15 -25.09
N GLY A 1148 -31.20 6.23 -25.69
CA GLY A 1148 -30.66 6.31 -27.06
C GLY A 1148 -29.24 6.89 -27.19
N VAL A 1149 -28.74 7.56 -26.16
CA VAL A 1149 -27.40 8.19 -26.15
C VAL A 1149 -26.35 7.17 -25.66
N PRO A 1150 -25.15 7.09 -26.27
CA PRO A 1150 -24.06 6.24 -25.77
C PRO A 1150 -23.63 6.63 -24.35
N VAL A 1151 -23.39 5.64 -23.49
CA VAL A 1151 -22.80 5.84 -22.15
C VAL A 1151 -21.30 5.55 -22.23
N PRO A 1152 -20.42 6.54 -22.03
CA PRO A 1152 -18.98 6.31 -22.01
C PRO A 1152 -18.56 5.45 -20.82
N VAL A 1153 -17.74 4.44 -21.09
CA VAL A 1153 -17.11 3.56 -20.10
C VAL A 1153 -15.59 3.66 -20.26
N ILE A 1154 -14.90 4.11 -19.22
CA ILE A 1154 -13.46 4.34 -19.18
C ILE A 1154 -12.80 3.40 -18.18
N VAL A 1155 -11.60 2.92 -18.52
CA VAL A 1155 -10.69 2.23 -17.61
C VAL A 1155 -9.68 3.23 -17.06
N ALA A 1156 -9.60 3.37 -15.74
CA ALA A 1156 -8.67 4.29 -15.09
C ALA A 1156 -7.21 3.84 -15.22
N PHE A 1157 -6.30 4.81 -15.26
CA PHE A 1157 -4.85 4.63 -15.18
C PHE A 1157 -4.28 5.74 -14.29
N ASP A 1158 -3.18 5.46 -13.58
CA ASP A 1158 -2.49 6.46 -12.75
C ASP A 1158 -2.19 7.72 -13.60
N LEU A 1159 -2.69 8.87 -13.13
CA LEU A 1159 -2.56 10.20 -13.75
C LEU A 1159 -3.35 10.41 -15.06
N LEU A 1160 -4.43 9.65 -15.31
CA LEU A 1160 -5.50 10.05 -16.22
C LEU A 1160 -6.21 11.30 -15.67
N ARG A 1161 -6.35 12.35 -16.50
CA ARG A 1161 -7.08 13.62 -16.22
C ARG A 1161 -8.15 13.82 -17.30
N VAL A 1162 -9.42 13.57 -16.99
CA VAL A 1162 -10.51 13.59 -17.98
C VAL A 1162 -11.62 14.58 -17.60
N ARG A 1163 -12.01 15.45 -18.54
CA ARG A 1163 -13.19 16.31 -18.43
C ARG A 1163 -14.46 15.49 -18.63
N VAL A 1164 -15.53 15.75 -17.86
CA VAL A 1164 -16.77 14.95 -17.95
C VAL A 1164 -17.39 15.01 -19.35
N GLY A 1165 -17.35 16.17 -20.01
CA GLY A 1165 -17.80 16.33 -21.40
C GLY A 1165 -16.92 15.69 -22.46
N ASP A 1166 -15.78 15.09 -22.10
CA ASP A 1166 -14.82 14.44 -23.00
C ASP A 1166 -14.73 12.92 -22.82
N MET A 1167 -15.58 12.31 -21.97
CA MET A 1167 -15.45 10.89 -21.63
C MET A 1167 -15.61 9.95 -22.84
N LEU A 1168 -16.44 10.31 -23.82
CA LEU A 1168 -16.55 9.57 -25.08
C LEU A 1168 -15.23 9.60 -25.89
N CYS A 1169 -14.49 10.72 -25.86
CA CYS A 1169 -13.17 10.84 -26.49
C CYS A 1169 -12.14 9.92 -25.80
N ALA A 1170 -12.14 9.86 -24.47
CA ALA A 1170 -11.27 8.96 -23.71
C ALA A 1170 -11.62 7.49 -23.99
N GLN A 1171 -12.90 7.13 -24.07
CA GLN A 1171 -13.35 5.80 -24.48
C GLN A 1171 -12.83 5.42 -25.89
N ARG A 1172 -12.69 6.38 -26.81
CA ARG A 1172 -12.19 6.12 -28.16
C ARG A 1172 -10.72 5.67 -28.23
N TYR A 1173 -9.91 5.97 -27.21
CA TYR A 1173 -8.51 5.53 -27.09
C TYR A 1173 -8.32 4.15 -26.44
N VAL A 1174 -9.36 3.62 -25.80
CA VAL A 1174 -9.36 2.32 -25.11
C VAL A 1174 -8.85 1.13 -25.97
N PRO A 1175 -9.17 1.02 -27.30
CA PRO A 1175 -8.58 -0.02 -28.16
C PRO A 1175 -7.07 0.15 -28.40
N ILE A 1176 -6.56 1.39 -28.33
CA ILE A 1176 -5.16 1.73 -28.55
C ILE A 1176 -4.33 1.43 -27.30
N HIS A 1177 -4.88 1.60 -26.10
CA HIS A 1177 -4.27 1.11 -24.86
C HIS A 1177 -4.16 -0.42 -24.86
N ASN A 1178 -5.20 -1.12 -25.32
CA ASN A 1178 -5.17 -2.57 -25.56
C ASN A 1178 -4.00 -2.98 -26.47
N LEU A 1179 -3.89 -2.33 -27.64
CA LEU A 1179 -2.84 -2.55 -28.64
C LEU A 1179 -1.43 -2.19 -28.12
N TYR A 1180 -1.31 -1.22 -27.22
CA TYR A 1180 -0.05 -0.84 -26.57
C TYR A 1180 0.46 -1.95 -25.65
N TYR A 1181 -0.38 -2.49 -24.77
CA TYR A 1181 0.00 -3.63 -23.93
C TYR A 1181 0.35 -4.86 -24.77
N ASP A 1182 -0.45 -5.18 -25.79
CA ASP A 1182 -0.18 -6.32 -26.69
C ASP A 1182 1.16 -6.15 -27.44
N SER A 1183 1.50 -4.91 -27.83
CA SER A 1183 2.80 -4.57 -28.42
C SER A 1183 3.96 -4.77 -27.43
N ARG A 1184 3.78 -4.38 -26.15
CA ARG A 1184 4.81 -4.56 -25.10
C ARG A 1184 5.01 -6.04 -24.74
N LEU A 1185 3.94 -6.82 -24.65
CA LEU A 1185 4.01 -8.27 -24.42
C LEU A 1185 4.74 -8.99 -25.56
N ALA A 1186 4.46 -8.62 -26.82
CA ALA A 1186 5.19 -9.13 -27.98
C ALA A 1186 6.68 -8.78 -27.95
N LEU A 1187 7.03 -7.53 -27.60
CA LEU A 1187 8.43 -7.08 -27.47
C LEU A 1187 9.17 -7.84 -26.36
N ALA A 1188 8.56 -8.00 -25.18
CA ALA A 1188 9.12 -8.74 -24.06
C ALA A 1188 9.37 -10.22 -24.42
N ALA A 1189 8.42 -10.85 -25.13
CA ALA A 1189 8.58 -12.22 -25.63
C ALA A 1189 9.68 -12.36 -26.68
N GLN A 1190 9.90 -11.34 -27.52
CA GLN A 1190 11.04 -11.31 -28.46
C GLN A 1190 12.38 -11.15 -27.72
N TYR A 1191 12.47 -10.23 -26.76
CA TYR A 1191 13.67 -10.02 -25.94
C TYR A 1191 14.04 -11.27 -25.12
N GLY A 1192 13.06 -11.95 -24.51
CA GLY A 1192 13.27 -13.23 -23.82
C GLY A 1192 13.84 -14.32 -24.74
N LYS A 1193 13.31 -14.45 -25.96
CA LYS A 1193 13.83 -15.37 -26.99
C LYS A 1193 15.22 -14.99 -27.48
N TRP A 1194 15.55 -13.70 -27.55
CA TRP A 1194 16.88 -13.22 -27.89
C TRP A 1194 17.89 -13.52 -26.77
N LYS A 1195 17.56 -13.22 -25.50
CA LYS A 1195 18.45 -13.51 -24.36
C LYS A 1195 18.71 -15.00 -24.19
N GLN A 1196 17.72 -15.86 -24.45
CA GLN A 1196 17.91 -17.31 -24.53
C GLN A 1196 18.86 -17.77 -25.66
N ARG A 1197 18.98 -17.00 -26.75
CA ARG A 1197 19.94 -17.27 -27.84
C ARG A 1197 21.34 -16.76 -27.50
N GLU A 1198 21.47 -15.62 -26.80
CA GLU A 1198 22.77 -15.16 -26.30
C GLU A 1198 23.34 -16.06 -25.21
N ASN A 1199 22.55 -16.45 -24.21
CA ASN A 1199 22.99 -17.43 -23.21
C ASN A 1199 23.52 -18.71 -23.87
N LYS A 1200 22.80 -19.25 -24.86
CA LYS A 1200 23.23 -20.43 -25.62
C LYS A 1200 24.46 -20.21 -26.51
N ARG A 1201 24.73 -18.97 -26.95
CA ARG A 1201 25.99 -18.62 -27.62
C ARG A 1201 27.13 -18.57 -26.61
N ALA A 1202 26.99 -17.81 -25.53
CA ALA A 1202 28.00 -17.75 -24.47
C ALA A 1202 28.33 -19.13 -23.87
N GLU A 1203 27.33 -20.01 -23.70
CA GLU A 1203 27.51 -21.41 -23.27
C GLU A 1203 28.30 -22.24 -24.29
N ALA A 1204 28.13 -21.99 -25.59
CA ALA A 1204 28.83 -22.66 -26.69
C ALA A 1204 30.23 -22.09 -26.94
N ASP A 1205 30.41 -20.78 -26.96
CA ASP A 1205 31.67 -20.09 -27.16
C ASP A 1205 32.64 -20.39 -26.00
N ALA A 1206 32.15 -20.33 -24.75
CA ALA A 1206 32.89 -20.79 -23.59
C ALA A 1206 33.00 -22.33 -23.52
N GLY A 1207 32.34 -23.07 -24.41
CA GLY A 1207 32.52 -24.52 -24.61
C GLY A 1207 33.58 -24.85 -25.65
N ALA A 1208 33.80 -23.97 -26.63
CA ALA A 1208 34.79 -24.12 -27.70
C ALA A 1208 36.21 -23.71 -27.29
N GLY A 1209 36.36 -22.85 -26.28
CA GLY A 1209 37.65 -22.29 -25.82
C GLY A 1209 38.57 -23.23 -25.03
N VAL A 1210 38.56 -24.55 -25.31
CA VAL A 1210 39.41 -25.55 -24.59
C VAL A 1210 40.55 -26.09 -25.47
N ASP A 1211 40.39 -26.11 -26.80
CA ASP A 1211 41.39 -26.63 -27.76
C ASP A 1211 41.91 -25.55 -28.73
N ALA A 1212 42.66 -24.58 -28.20
CA ALA A 1212 43.54 -23.71 -28.98
C ALA A 1212 44.75 -23.26 -28.14
N GLY A 1213 45.95 -23.33 -28.72
CA GLY A 1213 47.21 -22.99 -28.04
C GLY A 1213 47.42 -21.48 -27.83
N ALA A 1214 48.34 -21.14 -26.92
CA ALA A 1214 48.64 -19.74 -26.57
C ALA A 1214 49.28 -18.94 -27.72
N GLY A 1215 48.86 -17.68 -27.86
CA GLY A 1215 49.47 -16.68 -28.75
C GLY A 1215 48.85 -15.29 -28.53
N ASP A 1216 49.68 -14.25 -28.51
CA ASP A 1216 49.26 -12.87 -28.27
C ASP A 1216 48.42 -12.27 -29.41
N VAL A 1217 47.22 -11.77 -29.10
CA VAL A 1217 46.60 -10.62 -29.78
C VAL A 1217 45.93 -9.71 -28.75
N ALA A 1218 46.11 -8.40 -28.88
CA ALA A 1218 45.66 -7.41 -27.91
C ALA A 1218 44.35 -6.70 -28.32
N LYS A 1219 43.69 -6.09 -27.33
CA LYS A 1219 42.77 -4.92 -27.43
C LYS A 1219 41.74 -4.94 -28.58
N GLU A 1220 40.47 -5.16 -28.24
CA GLU A 1220 39.41 -4.29 -28.79
C GLU A 1220 38.30 -3.98 -27.79
N LYS A 1221 37.37 -3.09 -28.18
CA LYS A 1221 36.53 -2.30 -27.27
C LYS A 1221 35.08 -2.79 -27.25
N GLU A 1222 34.53 -3.07 -26.08
CA GLU A 1222 33.08 -3.11 -25.91
C GLU A 1222 32.49 -1.72 -26.17
N LYS A 1223 31.70 -1.60 -27.25
CA LYS A 1223 30.79 -0.48 -27.47
C LYS A 1223 29.37 -0.91 -27.06
N PRO A 1224 28.75 -0.32 -26.03
CA PRO A 1224 27.36 -0.61 -25.71
C PRO A 1224 26.45 -0.04 -26.81
N TRP A 1225 25.85 -0.91 -27.62
CA TRP A 1225 24.94 -0.49 -28.68
C TRP A 1225 23.53 -0.23 -28.14
N LYS A 1226 23.11 1.03 -28.21
CA LYS A 1226 21.69 1.40 -28.15
C LYS A 1226 20.96 0.85 -29.38
N LYS A 1227 19.79 0.22 -29.20
CA LYS A 1227 18.62 0.31 -30.09
C LYS A 1227 17.38 -0.33 -29.45
#